data_AF-A0A8C6KIZ8-F1
#
_entry.id   AF-A0A8C6KIZ8-F1
#
_cell.length_a   1.000
_cell.length_b   1.000
_cell.length_c   1.000
_cell.angle_alpha   90.00
_cell.angle_beta   90.00
_cell.angle_gamma   90.00
#
_symmetry.space_group_name_H-M   'P 1'
#
loop_
_entity.id
_entity.type
_entity.pdbx_description
1 polymer ?
#
loop_
_entity_poly.entity_id
_entity_poly.type
_entity_poly.pdbx_seq_one_letter_code
_entity_poly.pdbx_strand_id
1 'polypeptide(L)'
;MASGGGVAVASLWTEVNRCGQSGDYTRALKALTKILHENRDDVTALHCKVVCLVQTGSFKEALNVMNTHSKSLGSDVVFEKAYCEYRLNRVESSLKTIESAPEQTDKLKELYGQVLYRLERYEECRSVYTDLIRNSQDEYEEERKTNLAAVVAAMSQWEKASMEDLGLPESTYELCYNTACALIGQGQLTEAFNKLRQAEELCRVSLADDSDVTEEDIESELAVIHSQMAYIMQLQGRTDEALQLYNQVIKLKPSDVGLLAVTANNIITINKDQNVFDSKKKVKLTNAEGVEYKLARKQLQAIEFNKALLAMYTNQADQCRKLSSSLHSQNPSHPRPVLIQAAQLCREKQHSRAIELLQQFSDQNPESASCIKLTMAQLYLVQGHVTKACDVLRSIEAFRHKAGMVSALVALYSHEEDIDGAIDVFKQAIEHFQSEQPGSAAHLALVREAANFKLKHGRKKEAISDLEQLWKQNTKDVHTLAQLISAYSLVDTNKAKSLSKHLPSAETMSFNVDVDELENSHGATFVRKKAGKVVGESLPKEPGSDCTIFLLGKLPKNYDPNVTPDPERWLPMRERSYYRGKKKGKKKEQIGKGTQGAMAGASAELDASKTASSPPTSPRPGSASGSSTAPSSSGVVPPRQQKPSSSGATLRRKKSNLKSWQLFRSFLTITNFVCYI
;
A
#
# COMPACT_ATOMS: atom_id res chain seq x y z
N MET A 1 8.27 57.38 49.82
CA MET A 1 8.79 55.99 49.73
C MET A 1 8.26 55.34 48.45
N ALA A 2 8.83 55.68 47.29
CA ALA A 2 8.34 55.21 45.98
C ALA A 2 9.46 54.69 45.04
N SER A 3 10.64 54.35 45.58
CA SER A 3 11.81 53.91 44.78
C SER A 3 12.09 52.40 44.82
N GLY A 4 11.37 51.62 45.65
CA GLY A 4 11.64 50.18 45.83
C GLY A 4 11.01 49.25 44.80
N GLY A 5 9.83 49.59 44.24
CA GLY A 5 9.11 48.73 43.28
C GLY A 5 9.76 48.65 41.90
N GLY A 6 10.32 49.76 41.40
CA GLY A 6 10.94 49.81 40.07
C GLY A 6 12.23 48.98 39.95
N VAL A 7 13.03 48.91 41.01
CA VAL A 7 14.27 48.12 41.06
C VAL A 7 13.96 46.61 41.03
N ALA A 8 12.86 46.19 41.67
CA ALA A 8 12.42 44.81 41.65
C ALA A 8 11.94 44.36 40.26
N VAL A 9 11.16 45.20 39.54
CA VAL A 9 10.67 44.88 38.18
C VAL A 9 11.81 44.81 37.15
N ALA A 10 12.79 45.71 37.22
CA ALA A 10 13.96 45.68 36.33
C ALA A 10 14.78 44.37 36.48
N SER A 11 14.94 43.89 37.72
CA SER A 11 15.62 42.62 37.98
C SER A 11 14.85 41.41 37.41
N LEU A 12 13.52 41.46 37.43
CA LEU A 12 12.67 40.43 36.83
C LEU A 12 12.80 40.41 35.30
N TRP A 13 12.88 41.57 34.65
CA TRP A 13 13.12 41.66 33.20
C TRP A 13 14.49 41.12 32.78
N THR A 14 15.53 41.36 33.59
CA THR A 14 16.86 40.77 33.36
C THR A 14 16.79 39.24 33.45
N GLU A 15 16.03 38.73 34.42
CA GLU A 15 15.81 37.30 34.56
C GLU A 15 15.01 36.70 33.40
N VAL A 16 13.96 37.38 32.92
CA VAL A 16 13.19 36.96 31.74
C VAL A 16 14.10 36.86 30.51
N ASN A 17 14.93 37.88 30.26
CA ASN A 17 15.86 37.87 29.13
C ASN A 17 16.88 36.73 29.24
N ARG A 18 17.49 36.56 30.42
CA ARG A 18 18.45 35.47 30.68
C ARG A 18 17.80 34.09 30.48
N CYS A 19 16.60 33.90 31.03
CA CYS A 19 15.85 32.66 30.87
C CYS A 19 15.47 32.40 29.41
N GLY A 20 15.02 33.43 28.68
CA GLY A 20 14.72 33.35 27.25
C GLY A 20 15.92 32.91 26.41
N GLN A 21 17.09 33.51 26.62
CA GLN A 21 18.33 33.12 25.94
C GLN A 21 18.77 31.70 26.28
N SER A 22 18.58 31.27 27.53
CA SER A 22 18.92 29.91 27.97
C SER A 22 17.85 28.85 27.63
N GLY A 23 16.70 29.25 27.08
CA GLY A 23 15.56 28.37 26.81
C GLY A 23 14.81 27.86 28.06
N ASP A 24 15.04 28.43 29.24
CA ASP A 24 14.33 28.09 30.48
C ASP A 24 13.00 28.87 30.58
N TYR A 25 12.08 28.55 29.67
CA TYR A 25 10.79 29.21 29.54
C TYR A 25 9.88 29.02 30.76
N THR A 26 10.04 27.92 31.51
CA THR A 26 9.25 27.67 32.73
C THR A 26 9.62 28.67 33.83
N ARG A 27 10.92 28.98 33.97
CA ARG A 27 11.39 29.98 34.92
C ARG A 27 11.06 31.40 34.45
N ALA A 28 11.15 31.67 33.14
CA ALA A 28 10.69 32.93 32.56
C ALA A 28 9.21 33.20 32.88
N LEU A 29 8.33 32.19 32.74
CA LEU A 29 6.89 32.32 33.07
C LEU A 29 6.65 32.73 34.53
N LYS A 30 7.45 32.22 35.48
CA LYS A 30 7.34 32.63 36.89
C LYS A 30 7.72 34.09 37.10
N ALA A 31 8.77 34.56 36.43
CA ALA A 31 9.18 35.96 36.48
C ALA A 31 8.13 36.87 35.81
N LEU A 32 7.63 36.51 34.63
CA LEU A 32 6.57 37.22 33.91
C LEU A 32 5.27 37.31 34.71
N THR A 33 4.90 36.25 35.44
CA THR A 33 3.71 36.28 36.31
C THR A 33 3.83 37.32 37.43
N LYS A 34 5.05 37.53 37.97
CA LYS A 34 5.32 38.58 38.96
C LYS A 34 5.27 39.97 38.34
N ILE A 35 5.84 40.14 37.14
CA ILE A 35 5.78 41.42 36.40
C ILE A 35 4.32 41.79 36.11
N LEU A 36 3.52 40.84 35.62
CA LEU A 36 2.09 41.02 35.33
C LEU A 36 1.22 41.19 36.59
N HIS A 37 1.73 40.87 37.78
CA HIS A 37 1.04 41.17 39.03
C HIS A 37 1.11 42.67 39.35
N GLU A 38 2.27 43.29 39.10
CA GLU A 38 2.50 44.72 39.30
C GLU A 38 1.87 45.56 38.18
N ASN A 39 1.99 45.11 36.92
CA ASN A 39 1.38 45.76 35.76
C ASN A 39 0.65 44.74 34.88
N ARG A 40 -0.68 44.68 35.02
CA ARG A 40 -1.53 43.68 34.35
C ARG A 40 -1.60 43.83 32.83
N ASP A 41 -1.48 45.05 32.33
CA ASP A 41 -1.66 45.39 30.91
C ASP A 41 -0.31 45.67 30.20
N ASP A 42 0.80 45.21 30.78
CA ASP A 42 2.12 45.30 30.16
C ASP A 42 2.18 44.42 28.89
N VAL A 43 2.10 45.07 27.72
CA VAL A 43 2.04 44.41 26.40
C VAL A 43 3.25 43.50 26.18
N THR A 44 4.45 43.95 26.54
CA THR A 44 5.69 43.18 26.35
C THR A 44 5.69 41.94 27.25
N ALA A 45 5.26 42.08 28.51
CA ALA A 45 5.21 40.95 29.43
C ALA A 45 4.13 39.94 29.01
N LEU A 46 2.99 40.41 28.50
CA LEU A 46 1.94 39.56 27.92
C LEU A 46 2.46 38.82 26.69
N HIS A 47 3.15 39.48 25.77
CA HIS A 47 3.72 38.84 24.57
C HIS A 47 4.79 37.81 24.94
N CYS A 48 5.76 38.17 25.79
CA CYS A 48 6.76 37.22 26.30
C CYS A 48 6.11 36.03 27.00
N LYS A 49 5.00 36.23 27.73
CA LYS A 49 4.24 35.13 28.35
C LYS A 49 3.62 34.21 27.30
N VAL A 50 3.01 34.76 26.26
CA VAL A 50 2.48 33.98 25.13
C VAL A 50 3.58 33.15 24.49
N VAL A 51 4.73 33.75 24.15
CA VAL A 51 5.87 33.04 23.55
C VAL A 51 6.36 31.92 24.47
N CYS A 52 6.53 32.17 25.77
CA CYS A 52 6.94 31.12 26.71
C CYS A 52 5.91 29.99 26.84
N LEU A 53 4.61 30.29 26.80
CA LEU A 53 3.55 29.28 26.80
C LEU A 53 3.58 28.45 25.51
N VAL A 54 3.80 29.07 24.34
CA VAL A 54 3.97 28.37 23.07
C VAL A 54 5.20 27.44 23.10
N GLN A 55 6.34 27.93 23.57
CA GLN A 55 7.59 27.16 23.65
C GLN A 55 7.52 25.99 24.65
N THR A 56 6.70 26.13 25.70
CA THR A 56 6.43 25.03 26.66
C THR A 56 5.32 24.08 26.22
N GLY A 57 4.65 24.35 25.09
CA GLY A 57 3.57 23.52 24.54
C GLY A 57 2.19 23.77 25.16
N SER A 58 2.03 24.84 25.95
CA SER A 58 0.78 25.21 26.62
C SER A 58 -0.14 26.04 25.72
N PHE A 59 -0.45 25.53 24.52
CA PHE A 59 -1.14 26.28 23.44
C PHE A 59 -2.54 26.78 23.85
N LYS A 60 -3.29 26.00 24.61
CA LYS A 60 -4.63 26.39 25.09
C LYS A 60 -4.56 27.58 26.06
N GLU A 61 -3.56 27.59 26.94
CA GLU A 61 -3.34 28.70 27.86
C GLU A 61 -2.85 29.95 27.12
N ALA A 62 -1.94 29.78 26.16
CA ALA A 62 -1.49 30.86 25.28
C ALA A 62 -2.67 31.53 24.57
N LEU A 63 -3.58 30.74 23.97
CA LEU A 63 -4.79 31.26 23.34
C LEU A 63 -5.72 31.98 24.32
N ASN A 64 -5.87 31.47 25.53
CA ASN A 64 -6.67 32.14 26.56
C ASN A 64 -6.09 33.51 26.91
N VAL A 65 -4.77 33.61 27.07
CA VAL A 65 -4.08 34.90 27.32
C VAL A 65 -4.31 35.88 26.18
N MET A 66 -4.13 35.42 24.93
CA MET A 66 -4.34 36.25 23.72
C MET A 66 -5.79 36.71 23.57
N ASN A 67 -6.77 35.83 23.81
CA ASN A 67 -8.18 36.18 23.71
C ASN A 67 -8.62 37.16 24.81
N THR A 68 -8.09 36.99 26.03
CA THR A 68 -8.40 37.86 27.17
C THR A 68 -7.85 39.28 26.98
N HIS A 69 -6.64 39.40 26.44
CA HIS A 69 -5.95 40.69 26.24
C HIS A 69 -5.93 41.11 24.77
N SER A 70 -6.94 40.72 23.98
CA SER A 70 -6.98 40.93 22.52
C SER A 70 -6.89 42.40 22.11
N LYS A 71 -7.44 43.32 22.91
CA LYS A 71 -7.35 44.77 22.68
C LYS A 71 -5.94 45.34 22.89
N SER A 72 -5.13 44.70 23.76
CA SER A 72 -3.81 45.17 24.16
C SER A 72 -2.70 44.55 23.30
N LEU A 73 -2.80 43.25 23.01
CA LEU A 73 -1.84 42.53 22.17
C LEU A 73 -2.05 42.76 20.67
N GLY A 74 -3.26 43.17 20.26
CA GLY A 74 -3.55 43.61 18.88
C GLY A 74 -3.12 42.59 17.81
N SER A 75 -2.48 43.10 16.75
CA SER A 75 -1.97 42.33 15.60
C SER A 75 -0.61 41.66 15.86
N ASP A 76 0.07 41.96 16.97
CA ASP A 76 1.46 41.55 17.19
C ASP A 76 1.62 40.05 17.49
N VAL A 77 0.51 39.39 17.85
CA VAL A 77 0.47 37.96 18.22
C VAL A 77 -0.32 37.10 17.22
N VAL A 78 -0.56 37.61 16.01
CA VAL A 78 -1.37 36.91 14.99
C VAL A 78 -0.74 35.55 14.62
N PHE A 79 0.60 35.51 14.48
CA PHE A 79 1.32 34.27 14.22
C PHE A 79 1.15 33.27 15.37
N GLU A 80 1.40 33.68 16.62
CA GLU A 80 1.28 32.82 17.80
C GLU A 80 -0.15 32.31 17.98
N LYS A 81 -1.15 33.15 17.67
CA LYS A 81 -2.57 32.77 17.68
C LYS A 81 -2.86 31.68 16.66
N ALA A 82 -2.54 31.92 15.38
CA ALA A 82 -2.74 30.94 14.32
C ALA A 82 -1.98 29.64 14.64
N TYR A 83 -0.73 29.75 15.10
CA TYR A 83 0.08 28.59 15.46
C TYR A 83 -0.55 27.77 16.59
N CYS A 84 -1.06 28.42 17.65
CA CYS A 84 -1.76 27.70 18.72
C CYS A 84 -3.04 27.03 18.23
N GLU A 85 -3.81 27.69 17.35
CA GLU A 85 -5.02 27.11 16.74
C GLU A 85 -4.66 25.85 15.91
N TYR A 86 -3.62 25.94 15.09
CA TYR A 86 -3.08 24.82 14.32
C TYR A 86 -2.63 23.66 15.22
N ARG A 87 -1.88 23.93 16.28
CA ARG A 87 -1.38 22.92 17.24
C ARG A 87 -2.49 22.27 18.06
N LEU A 88 -3.65 22.92 18.20
CA LEU A 88 -4.85 22.38 18.83
C LEU A 88 -5.80 21.71 17.83
N ASN A 89 -5.34 21.42 16.60
CA ASN A 89 -6.13 20.82 15.51
C ASN A 89 -7.36 21.65 15.10
N ARG A 90 -7.34 22.97 15.30
CA ARG A 90 -8.36 23.92 14.83
C ARG A 90 -7.91 24.54 13.52
N VAL A 91 -7.74 23.70 12.50
CA VAL A 91 -7.02 24.05 11.26
C VAL A 91 -7.75 25.14 10.48
N GLU A 92 -9.09 25.11 10.43
CA GLU A 92 -9.91 26.12 9.77
C GLU A 92 -9.89 27.47 10.50
N SER A 93 -9.80 27.44 11.84
CA SER A 93 -9.63 28.67 12.63
C SER A 93 -8.27 29.29 12.38
N SER A 94 -7.22 28.46 12.35
CA SER A 94 -5.85 28.89 12.01
C SER A 94 -5.81 29.52 10.63
N LEU A 95 -6.43 28.91 9.62
CA LEU A 95 -6.53 29.46 8.27
C LEU A 95 -7.17 30.84 8.29
N LYS A 96 -8.33 30.99 8.94
CA LYS A 96 -9.03 32.27 9.04
C LYS A 96 -8.19 33.34 9.73
N THR A 97 -7.47 32.99 10.80
CA THR A 97 -6.58 33.91 11.51
C THR A 97 -5.45 34.39 10.58
N ILE A 98 -4.84 33.49 9.80
CA ILE A 98 -3.79 33.80 8.83
C ILE A 98 -4.30 34.72 7.71
N GLU A 99 -5.46 34.41 7.12
CA GLU A 99 -6.07 35.20 6.03
C GLU A 99 -6.49 36.60 6.51
N SER A 100 -6.84 36.75 7.79
CA SER A 100 -7.21 38.03 8.40
C SER A 100 -6.01 38.89 8.83
N ALA A 101 -4.78 38.39 8.67
CA ALA A 101 -3.59 39.12 9.08
C ALA A 101 -3.36 40.35 8.19
N PRO A 102 -3.02 41.52 8.78
CA PRO A 102 -2.78 42.74 8.01
C PRO A 102 -1.51 42.66 7.13
N GLU A 103 -0.53 41.85 7.55
CA GLU A 103 0.74 41.65 6.84
C GLU A 103 1.07 40.16 6.74
N GLN A 104 1.45 39.72 5.54
CA GLN A 104 1.83 38.33 5.26
C GLN A 104 3.35 38.17 5.37
N THR A 105 3.84 38.02 6.59
CA THR A 105 5.26 37.74 6.87
C THR A 105 5.65 36.33 6.42
N ASP A 106 6.94 36.08 6.16
CA ASP A 106 7.44 34.76 5.77
C ASP A 106 7.08 33.67 6.81
N LYS A 107 7.15 33.99 8.11
CA LYS A 107 6.72 33.09 9.19
C LYS A 107 5.25 32.70 9.07
N LEU A 108 4.39 33.64 8.66
CA LEU A 108 2.98 33.40 8.50
C LEU A 108 2.69 32.60 7.22
N LYS A 109 3.40 32.90 6.12
CA LYS A 109 3.35 32.12 4.87
C LYS A 109 3.79 30.66 5.07
N GLU A 110 4.83 30.45 5.86
CA GLU A 110 5.30 29.12 6.26
C GLU A 110 4.19 28.32 6.98
N LEU A 111 3.55 28.92 7.98
CA LEU A 111 2.42 28.30 8.67
C LEU A 111 1.22 28.12 7.73
N TYR A 112 0.99 29.06 6.81
CA TYR A 112 -0.06 28.99 5.80
C TYR A 112 0.12 27.76 4.92
N GLY A 113 1.32 27.49 4.42
CA GLY A 113 1.63 26.26 3.66
C GLY A 113 1.30 24.99 4.45
N GLN A 114 1.70 24.92 5.72
CA GLN A 114 1.39 23.78 6.60
C GLN A 114 -0.12 23.59 6.82
N VAL A 115 -0.85 24.69 7.02
CA VAL A 115 -2.32 24.69 7.17
C VAL A 115 -3.00 24.23 5.89
N LEU A 116 -2.59 24.75 4.73
CA LEU A 116 -3.13 24.35 3.43
C LEU A 116 -2.89 22.87 3.14
N TYR A 117 -1.69 22.36 3.42
CA TYR A 117 -1.41 20.93 3.27
C TYR A 117 -2.35 20.08 4.14
N ARG A 118 -2.58 20.50 5.38
CA ARG A 118 -3.43 19.77 6.32
C ARG A 118 -4.92 19.82 5.95
N LEU A 119 -5.34 20.87 5.24
CA LEU A 119 -6.67 20.99 4.64
C LEU A 119 -6.77 20.30 3.27
N GLU A 120 -5.71 19.61 2.83
CA GLU A 120 -5.62 18.94 1.52
C GLU A 120 -5.78 19.91 0.32
N ARG A 121 -5.45 21.19 0.51
CA ARG A 121 -5.42 22.22 -0.55
C ARG A 121 -4.04 22.24 -1.21
N TYR A 122 -3.69 21.15 -1.88
CA TYR A 122 -2.31 20.90 -2.31
C TYR A 122 -1.79 21.86 -3.39
N GLU A 123 -2.63 22.26 -4.36
CA GLU A 123 -2.21 23.20 -5.42
C GLU A 123 -1.84 24.58 -4.86
N GLU A 124 -2.62 25.09 -3.91
CA GLU A 124 -2.33 26.36 -3.23
C GLU A 124 -1.09 26.22 -2.34
N CYS A 125 -0.97 25.09 -1.63
CA CYS A 125 0.19 24.79 -0.80
C CYS A 125 1.50 24.74 -1.63
N ARG A 126 1.44 24.12 -2.81
CA ARG A 126 2.54 24.07 -3.78
C ARG A 126 2.99 25.49 -4.15
N SER A 127 2.03 26.34 -4.52
CA SER A 127 2.30 27.73 -4.89
C SER A 127 2.99 28.51 -3.75
N VAL A 128 2.54 28.32 -2.50
CA VAL A 128 3.13 28.96 -1.32
C VAL A 128 4.57 28.50 -1.09
N TYR A 129 4.85 27.20 -1.12
CA TYR A 129 6.21 26.69 -0.92
C TYR A 129 7.15 27.06 -2.07
N THR A 130 6.67 27.09 -3.32
CA THR A 130 7.46 27.58 -4.46
C THR A 130 7.84 29.06 -4.29
N ASP A 131 6.91 29.91 -3.84
CA ASP A 131 7.18 31.33 -3.54
C ASP A 131 8.20 31.48 -2.40
N LEU A 132 8.02 30.74 -1.31
CA LEU A 132 8.94 30.76 -0.17
C LEU A 132 10.35 30.34 -0.58
N ILE A 133 10.52 29.23 -1.32
CA ILE A 133 11.83 28.75 -1.79
C ILE A 133 12.52 29.80 -2.67
N ARG A 134 11.78 30.48 -3.53
CA ARG A 134 12.33 31.50 -4.42
C ARG A 134 12.77 32.76 -3.69
N ASN A 135 12.09 33.14 -2.61
CA ASN A 135 12.24 34.45 -1.98
C ASN A 135 13.01 34.44 -0.66
N SER A 136 13.22 33.29 -0.01
CA SER A 136 13.93 33.21 1.27
C SER A 136 15.26 32.46 1.13
N GLN A 137 16.37 33.10 1.52
CA GLN A 137 17.71 32.51 1.60
C GLN A 137 18.12 32.40 3.08
N ASP A 138 17.88 31.24 3.67
CA ASP A 138 18.18 30.94 5.08
C ASP A 138 18.54 29.46 5.27
N GLU A 139 18.81 29.07 6.51
CA GLU A 139 19.19 27.69 6.86
C GLU A 139 18.05 26.66 6.67
N TYR A 140 16.82 27.09 6.37
CA TYR A 140 15.62 26.24 6.29
C TYR A 140 15.25 25.87 4.84
N GLU A 141 16.11 26.15 3.86
CA GLU A 141 15.85 25.87 2.45
C GLU A 141 15.60 24.38 2.17
N GLU A 142 16.39 23.49 2.78
CA GLU A 142 16.26 22.03 2.59
C GLU A 142 14.96 21.47 3.21
N GLU A 143 14.53 21.99 4.36
CA GLU A 143 13.23 21.66 4.96
C GLU A 143 12.08 22.13 4.09
N ARG A 144 12.17 23.33 3.51
CA ARG A 144 11.17 23.84 2.56
C ARG A 144 11.10 23.00 1.28
N LYS A 145 12.24 22.57 0.72
CA LYS A 145 12.29 21.64 -0.42
C LYS A 145 11.64 20.30 -0.07
N THR A 146 11.93 19.77 1.11
CA THR A 146 11.32 18.52 1.62
C THR A 146 9.80 18.65 1.74
N ASN A 147 9.33 19.78 2.27
CA ASN A 147 7.92 20.12 2.38
C ASN A 147 7.25 20.22 1.01
N LEU A 148 7.88 20.89 0.03
CA LEU A 148 7.38 20.96 -1.35
C LEU A 148 7.31 19.57 -2.01
N ALA A 149 8.35 18.73 -1.83
CA ALA A 149 8.36 17.36 -2.33
C ALA A 149 7.20 16.53 -1.74
N ALA A 150 6.89 16.73 -0.46
CA ALA A 150 5.75 16.09 0.18
C ALA A 150 4.40 16.53 -0.40
N VAL A 151 4.25 17.81 -0.78
CA VAL A 151 3.04 18.32 -1.48
C VAL A 151 2.88 17.62 -2.82
N VAL A 152 3.95 17.56 -3.63
CA VAL A 152 3.91 16.90 -4.94
C VAL A 152 3.60 15.40 -4.82
N ALA A 153 4.18 14.74 -3.83
CA ALA A 153 3.85 13.33 -3.55
C ALA A 153 2.36 13.16 -3.21
N ALA A 154 1.79 14.04 -2.38
CA ALA A 154 0.38 14.02 -2.04
C ALA A 154 -0.52 14.27 -3.29
N MET A 155 -0.17 15.23 -4.15
CA MET A 155 -0.90 15.49 -5.40
C MET A 155 -0.86 14.29 -6.34
N SER A 156 0.29 13.65 -6.49
CA SER A 156 0.42 12.42 -7.31
C SER A 156 -0.44 11.28 -6.76
N GLN A 157 -0.36 11.02 -5.45
CA GLN A 157 -1.08 9.92 -4.81
C GLN A 157 -2.59 10.13 -4.75
N TRP A 158 -3.02 11.34 -4.39
CA TRP A 158 -4.41 11.63 -4.07
C TRP A 158 -5.13 12.27 -5.25
N GLU A 159 -4.53 13.21 -5.96
CA GLU A 159 -5.20 13.92 -7.06
C GLU A 159 -4.93 13.30 -8.43
N LYS A 160 -4.01 12.32 -8.51
CA LYS A 160 -3.54 11.71 -9.76
C LYS A 160 -2.98 12.74 -10.73
N ALA A 161 -2.39 13.82 -10.20
CA ALA A 161 -1.73 14.83 -11.01
C ALA A 161 -0.47 14.23 -11.67
N SER A 162 -0.16 14.67 -12.89
CA SER A 162 1.11 14.35 -13.54
C SER A 162 2.27 14.96 -12.77
N MET A 163 3.40 14.24 -12.65
CA MET A 163 4.62 14.85 -12.10
C MET A 163 5.07 16.00 -12.98
N GLU A 164 5.37 17.13 -12.35
CA GLU A 164 6.39 18.03 -12.86
C GLU A 164 7.69 17.67 -12.15
N ASP A 165 8.76 17.44 -12.91
CA ASP A 165 10.10 17.34 -12.34
C ASP A 165 10.49 18.70 -11.79
N LEU A 166 10.49 18.82 -10.46
CA LEU A 166 10.87 20.05 -9.77
C LEU A 166 12.40 20.26 -9.74
N GLY A 167 13.19 19.31 -10.25
CA GLY A 167 14.64 19.37 -10.21
C GLY A 167 15.21 19.41 -8.79
N LEU A 168 14.45 18.92 -7.80
CA LEU A 168 14.88 18.89 -6.40
C LEU A 168 16.03 17.89 -6.24
N PRO A 169 17.16 18.27 -5.62
CA PRO A 169 18.25 17.36 -5.38
C PRO A 169 17.81 16.26 -4.42
N GLU A 170 18.13 15.01 -4.73
CA GLU A 170 17.88 13.86 -3.84
C GLU A 170 18.99 13.71 -2.79
N SER A 171 19.25 14.80 -2.05
CA SER A 171 20.33 14.93 -1.07
C SER A 171 20.03 14.22 0.25
N THR A 172 18.75 14.17 0.65
CA THR A 172 18.31 13.61 1.93
C THR A 172 17.42 12.38 1.75
N TYR A 173 17.33 11.56 2.80
CA TYR A 173 16.46 10.38 2.77
C TYR A 173 14.98 10.76 2.74
N GLU A 174 14.59 11.91 3.34
CA GLU A 174 13.22 12.42 3.30
C GLU A 174 12.80 12.84 1.87
N LEU A 175 13.71 13.48 1.13
CA LEU A 175 13.47 13.83 -0.28
C LEU A 175 13.34 12.56 -1.13
N CYS A 176 14.24 11.59 -0.97
CA CYS A 176 14.14 10.30 -1.65
C CYS A 176 12.83 9.57 -1.33
N TYR A 177 12.40 9.59 -0.06
CA TYR A 177 11.13 9.01 0.38
C TYR A 177 9.92 9.68 -0.28
N ASN A 178 9.89 11.01 -0.33
CA ASN A 178 8.80 11.75 -0.97
C ASN A 178 8.77 11.51 -2.49
N THR A 179 9.92 11.46 -3.15
CA THR A 179 10.02 11.07 -4.57
C THR A 179 9.47 9.67 -4.79
N ALA A 180 9.82 8.70 -3.93
CA ALA A 180 9.25 7.36 -3.99
C ALA A 180 7.72 7.38 -3.83
N CYS A 181 7.20 8.16 -2.89
CA CYS A 181 5.76 8.33 -2.68
C CYS A 181 5.05 8.89 -3.92
N ALA A 182 5.67 9.86 -4.61
CA ALA A 182 5.14 10.41 -5.86
C ALA A 182 5.13 9.36 -6.99
N LEU A 183 6.20 8.56 -7.14
CA LEU A 183 6.26 7.46 -8.11
C LEU A 183 5.21 6.36 -7.84
N ILE A 184 4.88 6.11 -6.56
CA ILE A 184 3.80 5.20 -6.18
C ILE A 184 2.45 5.71 -6.68
N GLY A 185 2.18 7.01 -6.57
CA GLY A 185 0.96 7.64 -7.10
C GLY A 185 0.78 7.45 -8.61
N GLN A 186 1.89 7.37 -9.35
CA GLN A 186 1.91 7.14 -10.80
C GLN A 186 1.87 5.64 -11.19
N GLY A 187 1.95 4.74 -10.22
CA GLY A 187 2.00 3.30 -10.46
C GLY A 187 3.36 2.77 -10.92
N GLN A 188 4.43 3.58 -10.86
CA GLN A 188 5.80 3.17 -11.17
C GLN A 188 6.44 2.42 -9.98
N LEU A 189 5.87 1.26 -9.66
CA LEU A 189 6.16 0.53 -8.41
C LEU A 189 7.62 0.08 -8.29
N THR A 190 8.25 -0.36 -9.38
CA THR A 190 9.63 -0.85 -9.37
C THR A 190 10.61 0.29 -9.09
N GLU A 191 10.41 1.44 -9.71
CA GLU A 191 11.26 2.61 -9.53
C GLU A 191 11.08 3.20 -8.12
N ALA A 192 9.83 3.31 -7.67
CA ALA A 192 9.52 3.70 -6.29
C ALA A 192 10.21 2.80 -5.26
N PHE A 193 10.22 1.49 -5.47
CA PHE A 193 10.88 0.56 -4.56
C PHE A 193 12.41 0.78 -4.50
N ASN A 194 13.04 1.06 -5.65
CA ASN A 194 14.47 1.39 -5.69
C ASN A 194 14.77 2.71 -4.97
N LYS A 195 13.90 3.72 -5.11
CA LYS A 195 14.01 4.99 -4.38
C LYS A 195 13.84 4.82 -2.87
N LEU A 196 12.93 3.95 -2.41
CA LEU A 196 12.83 3.63 -0.98
C LEU A 196 14.07 2.92 -0.44
N ARG A 197 14.70 2.05 -1.22
CA ARG A 197 15.99 1.44 -0.84
C ARG A 197 17.12 2.47 -0.74
N GLN A 198 17.14 3.44 -1.65
CA GLN A 198 18.07 4.56 -1.57
C GLN A 198 17.81 5.41 -0.32
N ALA A 199 16.55 5.72 -0.02
CA ALA A 199 16.16 6.43 1.20
C ALA A 199 16.58 5.65 2.46
N GLU A 200 16.37 4.34 2.48
CA GLU A 200 16.78 3.46 3.59
C GLU A 200 18.30 3.51 3.81
N GLU A 201 19.11 3.43 2.75
CA GLU A 201 20.57 3.52 2.84
C GLU A 201 21.02 4.90 3.35
N LEU A 202 20.47 5.98 2.78
CA LEU A 202 20.79 7.35 3.21
C LEU A 202 20.42 7.59 4.67
N CYS A 203 19.27 7.08 5.12
CA CYS A 203 18.85 7.18 6.52
C CYS A 203 19.84 6.47 7.44
N ARG A 204 20.27 5.24 7.10
CA ARG A 204 21.28 4.51 7.89
C ARG A 204 22.61 5.26 7.95
N VAL A 205 23.12 5.71 6.81
CA VAL A 205 24.39 6.46 6.75
C VAL A 205 24.31 7.74 7.57
N SER A 206 23.20 8.49 7.47
CA SER A 206 23.03 9.75 8.20
C SER A 206 22.97 9.59 9.72
N LEU A 207 22.52 8.43 10.21
CA LEU A 207 22.39 8.12 11.63
C LEU A 207 23.61 7.38 12.19
N ALA A 208 24.38 6.70 11.35
CA ALA A 208 25.57 5.94 11.76
C ALA A 208 26.71 6.82 12.27
N ASP A 209 26.73 8.10 11.89
CA ASP A 209 27.76 9.06 12.33
C ASP A 209 27.56 9.54 13.77
N ASP A 210 26.40 9.28 14.38
CA ASP A 210 26.08 9.68 15.76
C ASP A 210 26.26 8.50 16.73
N SER A 211 27.29 8.59 17.60
CA SER A 211 27.62 7.55 18.58
C SER A 211 26.54 7.32 19.66
N ASP A 212 25.61 8.26 19.82
CA ASP A 212 24.52 8.17 20.79
C ASP A 212 23.24 7.48 20.23
N VAL A 213 23.24 7.13 18.93
CA VAL A 213 22.10 6.48 18.25
C VAL A 213 22.27 4.96 18.29
N THR A 214 21.25 4.26 18.78
CA THR A 214 21.26 2.79 18.82
C THR A 214 20.66 2.19 17.54
N GLU A 215 20.93 0.92 17.27
CA GLU A 215 20.27 0.18 16.17
C GLU A 215 18.74 0.19 16.30
N GLU A 216 18.20 0.18 17.52
CA GLU A 216 16.75 0.28 17.74
C GLU A 216 16.22 1.68 17.36
N ASP A 217 17.00 2.74 17.57
CA ASP A 217 16.65 4.09 17.14
C ASP A 217 16.67 4.20 15.61
N ILE A 218 17.68 3.62 14.95
CA ILE A 218 17.77 3.57 13.47
C ILE A 218 16.56 2.84 12.88
N GLU A 219 16.24 1.65 13.41
CA GLU A 219 15.10 0.88 12.93
C GLU A 219 13.76 1.59 13.22
N SER A 220 13.67 2.36 14.30
CA SER A 220 12.49 3.20 14.58
C SER A 220 12.32 4.33 13.55
N GLU A 221 13.40 4.97 13.10
CA GLU A 221 13.36 5.98 12.03
C GLU A 221 13.03 5.35 10.67
N LEU A 222 13.58 4.16 10.38
CA LEU A 222 13.32 3.42 9.14
C LEU A 222 11.88 2.85 9.05
N ALA A 223 11.15 2.78 10.16
CA ALA A 223 9.82 2.19 10.23
C ALA A 223 8.84 2.76 9.18
N VAL A 224 8.96 4.06 8.89
CA VAL A 224 8.21 4.78 7.86
C VAL A 224 8.52 4.23 6.46
N ILE A 225 9.80 4.12 6.12
CA ILE A 225 10.29 3.62 4.83
C ILE A 225 9.89 2.15 4.66
N HIS A 226 10.09 1.32 5.68
CA HIS A 226 9.75 -0.10 5.67
C HIS A 226 8.24 -0.33 5.49
N SER A 227 7.38 0.44 6.15
CA SER A 227 5.94 0.35 5.94
C SER A 227 5.55 0.68 4.49
N GLN A 228 6.21 1.67 3.86
CA GLN A 228 5.94 2.01 2.46
C GLN A 228 6.50 0.96 1.48
N MET A 229 7.66 0.36 1.78
CA MET A 229 8.21 -0.75 1.00
C MET A 229 7.29 -1.98 1.04
N ALA A 230 6.77 -2.32 2.22
CA ALA A 230 5.80 -3.40 2.40
C ALA A 230 4.51 -3.14 1.60
N TYR A 231 4.06 -1.88 1.52
CA TYR A 231 2.94 -1.50 0.67
C TYR A 231 3.18 -1.78 -0.81
N ILE A 232 4.36 -1.43 -1.33
CA ILE A 232 4.72 -1.76 -2.73
C ILE A 232 4.77 -3.27 -2.93
N MET A 233 5.38 -4.03 -2.01
CA MET A 233 5.43 -5.49 -2.07
C MET A 233 4.02 -6.09 -2.12
N GLN A 234 3.09 -5.57 -1.32
CA GLN A 234 1.69 -5.99 -1.33
C GLN A 234 1.02 -5.70 -2.68
N LEU A 235 1.23 -4.51 -3.28
CA LEU A 235 0.72 -4.20 -4.62
C LEU A 235 1.28 -5.12 -5.71
N GLN A 236 2.52 -5.58 -5.56
CA GLN A 236 3.16 -6.55 -6.47
C GLN A 236 2.71 -8.01 -6.23
N GLY A 237 1.81 -8.26 -5.27
CA GLY A 237 1.36 -9.61 -4.92
C GLY A 237 2.31 -10.38 -4.00
N ARG A 238 3.42 -9.78 -3.55
CA ARG A 238 4.41 -10.37 -2.62
C ARG A 238 3.92 -10.22 -1.17
N THR A 239 2.77 -10.83 -0.89
CA THR A 239 2.02 -10.64 0.36
C THR A 239 2.74 -11.16 1.61
N ASP A 240 3.46 -12.28 1.51
CA ASP A 240 4.21 -12.85 2.65
C ASP A 240 5.35 -11.94 3.11
N GLU A 241 6.13 -11.40 2.17
CA GLU A 241 7.22 -10.46 2.45
C GLU A 241 6.70 -9.15 3.02
N ALA A 242 5.60 -8.63 2.45
CA ALA A 242 4.92 -7.45 2.97
C ALA A 242 4.45 -7.66 4.42
N LEU A 243 3.81 -8.79 4.70
CA LEU A 243 3.30 -9.11 6.04
C LEU A 243 4.42 -9.26 7.07
N GLN A 244 5.56 -9.82 6.69
CA GLN A 244 6.73 -9.90 7.57
C GLN A 244 7.23 -8.50 7.94
N LEU A 245 7.40 -7.63 6.95
CA LEU A 245 7.93 -6.28 7.15
C LEU A 245 6.96 -5.39 7.94
N TYR A 246 5.65 -5.46 7.68
CA TYR A 246 4.64 -4.76 8.49
C TYR A 246 4.63 -5.22 9.96
N ASN A 247 4.80 -6.52 10.21
CA ASN A 247 4.86 -7.03 11.58
C ASN A 247 6.15 -6.61 12.31
N GLN A 248 7.27 -6.46 11.59
CA GLN A 248 8.49 -5.88 12.15
C GLN A 248 8.25 -4.44 12.60
N VAL A 249 7.65 -3.60 11.74
CA VAL A 249 7.28 -2.21 12.07
C VAL A 249 6.39 -2.14 13.32
N ILE A 250 5.34 -2.96 13.41
CA ILE A 250 4.46 -2.97 14.60
C ILE A 250 5.21 -3.43 15.86
N LYS A 251 6.17 -4.34 15.74
CA LYS A 251 6.94 -4.85 16.89
C LYS A 251 7.82 -3.76 17.51
N LEU A 252 8.31 -2.81 16.71
CA LEU A 252 9.07 -1.65 17.18
C LEU A 252 8.25 -0.69 18.06
N LYS A 253 6.92 -0.75 17.96
CA LYS A 253 5.98 0.15 18.66
C LYS A 253 6.34 1.63 18.46
N PRO A 254 6.44 2.11 17.20
CA PRO A 254 6.71 3.50 16.93
C PRO A 254 5.71 4.41 17.65
N SER A 255 6.19 5.58 18.08
CA SER A 255 5.36 6.55 18.81
C SER A 255 4.29 7.21 17.93
N ASP A 256 4.47 7.17 16.60
CA ASP A 256 3.49 7.71 15.66
C ASP A 256 2.28 6.77 15.50
N VAL A 257 1.14 7.25 16.00
CA VAL A 257 -0.15 6.57 15.89
C VAL A 257 -0.65 6.48 14.44
N GLY A 258 -0.26 7.43 13.57
CA GLY A 258 -0.61 7.43 12.15
C GLY A 258 0.04 6.25 11.43
N LEU A 259 1.37 6.11 11.54
CA LEU A 259 2.11 4.96 11.04
C LEU A 259 1.52 3.64 11.54
N LEU A 260 1.29 3.50 12.84
CA LEU A 260 0.71 2.27 13.41
C LEU A 260 -0.68 1.95 12.83
N ALA A 261 -1.54 2.96 12.65
CA ALA A 261 -2.87 2.77 12.08
C ALA A 261 -2.79 2.31 10.61
N VAL A 262 -1.94 2.94 9.79
CA VAL A 262 -1.78 2.56 8.37
C VAL A 262 -1.20 1.16 8.24
N THR A 263 -0.11 0.86 8.95
CA THR A 263 0.50 -0.48 8.93
C THR A 263 -0.50 -1.54 9.40
N ALA A 264 -1.25 -1.28 10.47
CA ALA A 264 -2.27 -2.19 10.97
C ALA A 264 -3.40 -2.40 9.95
N ASN A 265 -3.85 -1.35 9.28
CA ASN A 265 -4.85 -1.42 8.22
C ASN A 265 -4.38 -2.29 7.06
N ASN A 266 -3.13 -2.13 6.61
CA ASN A 266 -2.60 -2.92 5.50
C ASN A 266 -2.45 -4.41 5.86
N ILE A 267 -2.15 -4.74 7.12
CA ILE A 267 -2.21 -6.14 7.60
C ILE A 267 -3.64 -6.68 7.54
N ILE A 268 -4.65 -5.89 7.92
CA ILE A 268 -6.06 -6.30 7.89
C ILE A 268 -6.48 -6.68 6.46
N THR A 269 -6.03 -5.92 5.45
CA THR A 269 -6.36 -6.21 4.04
C THR A 269 -5.66 -7.45 3.50
N ILE A 270 -4.46 -7.78 4.00
CA ILE A 270 -3.80 -9.07 3.70
C ILE A 270 -4.58 -10.22 4.33
N ASN A 271 -4.99 -10.07 5.59
CA ASN A 271 -5.63 -11.12 6.37
C ASN A 271 -7.04 -11.51 5.87
N LYS A 272 -7.78 -10.57 5.28
CA LYS A 272 -9.14 -10.75 4.72
C LYS A 272 -10.07 -11.52 5.69
N ASP A 273 -10.59 -12.66 5.24
CA ASP A 273 -11.49 -13.55 5.97
C ASP A 273 -10.78 -14.70 6.70
N GLN A 274 -9.46 -14.82 6.60
CA GLN A 274 -8.69 -15.93 7.17
C GLN A 274 -8.24 -15.63 8.61
N ASN A 275 -7.49 -14.54 8.82
CA ASN A 275 -6.84 -14.22 10.11
C ASN A 275 -7.62 -13.16 10.91
N VAL A 276 -8.93 -13.35 11.01
CA VAL A 276 -9.86 -12.33 11.50
C VAL A 276 -9.62 -11.93 12.95
N PHE A 277 -9.12 -12.83 13.81
CA PHE A 277 -8.77 -12.53 15.19
C PHE A 277 -7.58 -11.57 15.31
N ASP A 278 -6.55 -11.75 14.49
CA ASP A 278 -5.42 -10.81 14.43
C ASP A 278 -5.92 -9.46 13.90
N SER A 279 -6.73 -9.46 12.82
CA SER A 279 -7.35 -8.24 12.30
C SER A 279 -8.17 -7.48 13.35
N LYS A 280 -8.94 -8.19 14.21
CA LYS A 280 -9.65 -7.57 15.35
C LYS A 280 -8.72 -6.97 16.40
N LYS A 281 -7.50 -7.47 16.56
CA LYS A 281 -6.50 -6.87 17.46
C LYS A 281 -5.92 -5.61 16.81
N LYS A 282 -5.57 -5.69 15.52
CA LYS A 282 -4.97 -4.60 14.74
C LYS A 282 -5.93 -3.43 14.53
N VAL A 283 -7.23 -3.67 14.38
CA VAL A 283 -8.24 -2.60 14.22
C VAL A 283 -8.32 -1.64 15.43
N LYS A 284 -7.80 -2.04 16.60
CA LYS A 284 -7.70 -1.13 17.74
C LYS A 284 -6.70 0.00 17.50
N LEU A 285 -5.63 -0.27 16.75
CA LEU A 285 -4.62 0.71 16.38
C LEU A 285 -5.18 1.77 15.42
N THR A 286 -6.14 1.38 14.58
CA THR A 286 -6.83 2.30 13.65
C THR A 286 -7.93 3.13 14.31
N ASN A 287 -8.20 2.90 15.60
CA ASN A 287 -9.16 3.65 16.43
C ASN A 287 -8.44 4.40 17.56
N ALA A 288 -7.10 4.47 17.55
CA ALA A 288 -6.35 5.20 18.56
C ALA A 288 -6.66 6.70 18.48
N GLU A 289 -6.72 7.37 19.64
CA GLU A 289 -6.97 8.81 19.71
C GLU A 289 -5.88 9.58 18.96
N GLY A 290 -6.30 10.48 18.08
CA GLY A 290 -5.41 11.36 17.32
C GLY A 290 -4.99 10.84 15.95
N VAL A 291 -5.38 9.62 15.57
CA VAL A 291 -5.21 9.09 14.20
C VAL A 291 -5.92 9.98 13.18
N GLU A 292 -7.11 10.48 13.52
CA GLU A 292 -7.93 11.37 12.69
C GLU A 292 -7.23 12.70 12.34
N TYR A 293 -6.27 13.13 13.18
CA TYR A 293 -5.53 14.37 12.98
C TYR A 293 -4.21 14.15 12.24
N LYS A 294 -3.78 12.89 12.09
CA LYS A 294 -2.49 12.49 11.49
C LYS A 294 -2.63 12.00 10.06
N LEU A 295 -3.79 11.45 9.70
CA LEU A 295 -4.03 10.85 8.41
C LEU A 295 -4.86 11.77 7.51
N ALA A 296 -4.56 11.74 6.21
CA ALA A 296 -5.37 12.33 5.17
C ALA A 296 -6.75 11.65 5.11
N ARG A 297 -7.76 12.40 4.66
CA ARG A 297 -9.15 11.96 4.48
C ARG A 297 -9.25 10.71 3.61
N LYS A 298 -8.45 10.59 2.54
CA LYS A 298 -8.45 9.38 1.70
C LYS A 298 -7.94 8.14 2.44
N GLN A 299 -6.93 8.28 3.29
CA GLN A 299 -6.44 7.20 4.14
C GLN A 299 -7.50 6.81 5.18
N LEU A 300 -8.13 7.79 5.82
CA LEU A 300 -9.22 7.56 6.77
C LEU A 300 -10.40 6.84 6.10
N GLN A 301 -10.80 7.25 4.90
CA GLN A 301 -11.84 6.58 4.12
C GLN A 301 -11.47 5.14 3.77
N ALA A 302 -10.22 4.86 3.41
CA ALA A 302 -9.74 3.50 3.17
C ALA A 302 -9.80 2.65 4.44
N ILE A 303 -9.36 3.20 5.57
CA ILE A 303 -9.42 2.54 6.89
C ILE A 303 -10.87 2.23 7.28
N GLU A 304 -11.79 3.19 7.16
CA GLU A 304 -13.21 3.00 7.48
C GLU A 304 -13.88 1.98 6.54
N PHE A 305 -13.50 1.96 5.26
CA PHE A 305 -13.95 0.95 4.31
C PHE A 305 -13.48 -0.45 4.72
N ASN A 306 -12.21 -0.60 5.09
CA ASN A 306 -11.66 -1.87 5.56
C ASN A 306 -12.26 -2.32 6.89
N LYS A 307 -12.59 -1.38 7.79
CA LYS A 307 -13.36 -1.66 9.01
C LYS A 307 -14.75 -2.21 8.68
N ALA A 308 -15.43 -1.66 7.67
CA ALA A 308 -16.73 -2.15 7.23
C ALA A 308 -16.65 -3.57 6.64
N LEU A 309 -15.61 -3.86 5.85
CA LEU A 309 -15.33 -5.21 5.35
C LEU A 309 -15.01 -6.19 6.49
N LEU A 310 -14.18 -5.78 7.46
CA LEU A 310 -13.87 -6.61 8.63
C LEU A 310 -15.13 -6.89 9.47
N ALA A 311 -16.00 -5.89 9.65
CA ALA A 311 -17.29 -6.08 10.30
C ALA A 311 -18.15 -7.11 9.56
N MET A 312 -18.18 -7.05 8.22
CA MET A 312 -18.85 -8.06 7.39
C MET A 312 -18.25 -9.46 7.56
N TYR A 313 -16.92 -9.62 7.50
CA TYR A 313 -16.25 -10.90 7.68
C TYR A 313 -16.45 -11.49 9.08
N THR A 314 -16.58 -10.63 10.09
CA THR A 314 -16.79 -11.03 11.50
C THR A 314 -18.26 -11.22 11.88
N ASN A 315 -19.17 -11.15 10.90
CA ASN A 315 -20.61 -11.27 11.08
C ASN A 315 -21.22 -10.20 12.02
N GLN A 316 -20.66 -8.99 12.01
CA GLN A 316 -21.14 -7.82 12.75
C GLN A 316 -21.98 -6.92 11.82
N ALA A 317 -23.16 -7.43 11.44
CA ALA A 317 -24.03 -6.81 10.42
C ALA A 317 -24.41 -5.35 10.71
N ASP A 318 -24.83 -5.04 11.95
CA ASP A 318 -25.23 -3.68 12.33
C ASP A 318 -24.07 -2.69 12.27
N GLN A 319 -22.88 -3.13 12.68
CA GLN A 319 -21.68 -2.31 12.58
C GLN A 319 -21.28 -2.08 11.12
N CYS A 320 -21.34 -3.12 10.27
CA CYS A 320 -21.09 -3.00 8.83
C CYS A 320 -22.05 -1.99 8.18
N ARG A 321 -23.35 -2.07 8.49
CA ARG A 321 -24.36 -1.09 8.03
C ARG A 321 -24.04 0.32 8.49
N LYS A 322 -23.75 0.52 9.77
CA LYS A 322 -23.41 1.85 10.32
C LYS A 322 -22.19 2.47 9.62
N LEU A 323 -21.13 1.69 9.45
CA LEU A 323 -19.89 2.15 8.81
C LEU A 323 -20.10 2.47 7.32
N SER A 324 -20.79 1.59 6.59
CA SER A 324 -21.09 1.81 5.17
C SER A 324 -22.03 2.99 4.94
N SER A 325 -23.06 3.19 5.78
CA SER A 325 -23.91 4.40 5.71
C SER A 325 -23.14 5.69 6.00
N SER A 326 -22.23 5.66 6.99
CA SER A 326 -21.34 6.80 7.25
C SER A 326 -20.45 7.11 6.03
N LEU A 327 -19.82 6.09 5.44
CA LEU A 327 -19.02 6.26 4.22
C LEU A 327 -19.84 6.80 3.04
N HIS A 328 -21.07 6.32 2.87
CA HIS A 328 -21.97 6.81 1.84
C HIS A 328 -22.34 8.28 2.07
N SER A 329 -22.61 8.70 3.31
CA SER A 329 -22.91 10.11 3.62
C SER A 329 -21.74 11.06 3.32
N GLN A 330 -20.50 10.58 3.46
CA GLN A 330 -19.30 11.37 3.16
C GLN A 330 -19.02 11.48 1.66
N ASN A 331 -19.41 10.47 0.88
CA ASN A 331 -19.23 10.46 -0.56
C ASN A 331 -20.39 9.70 -1.25
N PRO A 332 -21.55 10.35 -1.46
CA PRO A 332 -22.76 9.69 -1.94
C PRO A 332 -22.64 9.12 -3.36
N SER A 333 -21.75 9.65 -4.20
CA SER A 333 -21.57 9.19 -5.58
C SER A 333 -20.59 8.03 -5.72
N HIS A 334 -19.86 7.69 -4.66
CA HIS A 334 -18.86 6.63 -4.72
C HIS A 334 -19.51 5.24 -4.59
N PRO A 335 -19.17 4.25 -5.44
CA PRO A 335 -19.88 2.95 -5.49
C PRO A 335 -19.56 2.02 -4.32
N ARG A 336 -18.34 2.09 -3.76
CA ARG A 336 -17.85 1.17 -2.71
C ARG A 336 -18.78 0.98 -1.49
N PRO A 337 -19.32 2.03 -0.84
CA PRO A 337 -20.18 1.84 0.32
C PRO A 337 -21.44 1.05 0.00
N VAL A 338 -22.04 1.31 -1.16
CA VAL A 338 -23.25 0.60 -1.63
C VAL A 338 -22.93 -0.85 -1.99
N LEU A 339 -21.76 -1.11 -2.59
CA LEU A 339 -21.30 -2.48 -2.84
C LEU A 339 -21.14 -3.29 -1.56
N ILE A 340 -20.61 -2.71 -0.47
CA ILE A 340 -20.56 -3.37 0.84
C ILE A 340 -21.97 -3.65 1.37
N GLN A 341 -22.89 -2.68 1.28
CA GLN A 341 -24.27 -2.85 1.73
C GLN A 341 -24.97 -3.99 0.96
N ALA A 342 -24.81 -4.02 -0.36
CA ALA A 342 -25.34 -5.09 -1.21
C ALA A 342 -24.72 -6.45 -0.86
N ALA A 343 -23.41 -6.51 -0.61
CA ALA A 343 -22.73 -7.73 -0.17
C ALA A 343 -23.24 -8.22 1.20
N GLN A 344 -23.45 -7.30 2.15
CA GLN A 344 -24.04 -7.62 3.46
C GLN A 344 -25.48 -8.15 3.32
N LEU A 345 -26.32 -7.53 2.48
CA LEU A 345 -27.67 -8.02 2.18
C LEU A 345 -27.64 -9.43 1.54
N CYS A 346 -26.68 -9.69 0.66
CA CYS A 346 -26.50 -11.02 0.08
C CYS A 346 -26.11 -12.07 1.13
N ARG A 347 -25.27 -11.72 2.11
CA ARG A 347 -24.96 -12.62 3.25
C ARG A 347 -26.18 -12.91 4.13
N GLU A 348 -27.10 -11.95 4.21
CA GLU A 348 -28.40 -12.09 4.89
C GLU A 348 -29.48 -12.76 4.01
N LYS A 349 -29.11 -13.25 2.83
CA LYS A 349 -30.01 -13.88 1.83
C LYS A 349 -31.09 -12.93 1.28
N GLN A 350 -30.91 -11.63 1.40
CA GLN A 350 -31.82 -10.60 0.89
C GLN A 350 -31.39 -10.12 -0.51
N HIS A 351 -31.31 -11.05 -1.47
CA HIS A 351 -30.79 -10.77 -2.81
C HIS A 351 -31.62 -9.74 -3.60
N SER A 352 -32.95 -9.79 -3.49
CA SER A 352 -33.85 -8.83 -4.15
C SER A 352 -33.58 -7.40 -3.69
N ARG A 353 -33.47 -7.19 -2.37
CA ARG A 353 -33.14 -5.87 -1.79
C ARG A 353 -31.75 -5.39 -2.18
N ALA A 354 -30.78 -6.31 -2.31
CA ALA A 354 -29.44 -5.96 -2.79
C ALA A 354 -29.48 -5.43 -4.23
N ILE A 355 -30.27 -6.09 -5.11
CA ILE A 355 -30.44 -5.66 -6.50
C ILE A 355 -31.19 -4.32 -6.57
N GLU A 356 -32.27 -4.14 -5.80
CA GLU A 356 -33.00 -2.86 -5.72
C GLU A 356 -32.08 -1.70 -5.29
N LEU A 357 -31.24 -1.93 -4.27
CA LEU A 357 -30.27 -0.95 -3.79
C LEU A 357 -29.26 -0.58 -4.89
N LEU A 358 -28.72 -1.58 -5.59
CA LEU A 358 -27.76 -1.35 -6.68
C LEU A 358 -28.41 -0.63 -7.87
N GLN A 359 -29.65 -1.00 -8.22
CA GLN A 359 -30.40 -0.35 -9.30
C GLN A 359 -30.64 1.13 -8.97
N GLN A 360 -31.17 1.42 -7.77
CA GLN A 360 -31.41 2.79 -7.32
C GLN A 360 -30.13 3.64 -7.36
N PHE A 361 -29.00 3.07 -6.92
CA PHE A 361 -27.72 3.77 -6.96
C PHE A 361 -27.24 4.02 -8.40
N SER A 362 -27.39 3.02 -9.29
CA SER A 362 -27.04 3.14 -10.70
C SER A 362 -27.85 4.23 -11.40
N ASP A 363 -29.14 4.35 -11.09
CA ASP A 363 -30.03 5.33 -11.70
C ASP A 363 -29.68 6.76 -11.26
N GLN A 364 -29.23 6.92 -10.02
CA GLN A 364 -28.82 8.22 -9.46
C GLN A 364 -27.40 8.62 -9.86
N ASN A 365 -26.53 7.66 -10.24
CA ASN A 365 -25.10 7.91 -10.50
C ASN A 365 -24.64 7.30 -11.83
N PRO A 366 -24.94 7.94 -12.97
CA PRO A 366 -24.61 7.42 -14.31
C PRO A 366 -23.12 7.08 -14.50
N GLU A 367 -22.21 7.87 -13.93
CA GLU A 367 -20.75 7.65 -14.00
C GLU A 367 -20.31 6.29 -13.44
N SER A 368 -20.98 5.81 -12.39
CA SER A 368 -20.68 4.52 -11.75
C SER A 368 -21.62 3.40 -12.18
N ALA A 369 -22.65 3.71 -12.97
CA ALA A 369 -23.71 2.78 -13.37
C ALA A 369 -23.16 1.51 -14.04
N SER A 370 -22.19 1.66 -14.95
CA SER A 370 -21.60 0.51 -15.66
C SER A 370 -20.99 -0.52 -14.70
N CYS A 371 -20.20 -0.09 -13.71
CA CYS A 371 -19.59 -0.98 -12.72
C CYS A 371 -20.63 -1.63 -11.80
N ILE A 372 -21.66 -0.89 -11.43
CA ILE A 372 -22.75 -1.37 -10.57
C ILE A 372 -23.60 -2.41 -11.32
N LYS A 373 -23.92 -2.17 -12.59
CA LYS A 373 -24.63 -3.12 -13.45
C LYS A 373 -23.84 -4.40 -13.68
N LEU A 374 -22.51 -4.34 -13.82
CA LEU A 374 -21.68 -5.56 -13.83
C LEU A 374 -21.83 -6.39 -12.54
N THR A 375 -21.88 -5.71 -11.39
CA THR A 375 -22.11 -6.38 -10.09
C THR A 375 -23.51 -7.00 -10.03
N MET A 376 -24.53 -6.30 -10.51
CA MET A 376 -25.89 -6.84 -10.60
C MET A 376 -25.96 -8.07 -11.50
N ALA A 377 -25.33 -8.03 -12.67
CA ALA A 377 -25.25 -9.18 -13.57
C ALA A 377 -24.57 -10.37 -12.87
N GLN A 378 -23.46 -10.14 -12.17
CA GLN A 378 -22.81 -11.17 -11.35
C GLN A 378 -23.75 -11.76 -10.30
N LEU A 379 -24.53 -10.92 -9.59
CA LEU A 379 -25.51 -11.38 -8.61
C LEU A 379 -26.64 -12.21 -9.23
N TYR A 380 -27.12 -11.84 -10.42
CA TYR A 380 -28.10 -12.63 -11.15
C TYR A 380 -27.52 -14.00 -11.57
N LEU A 381 -26.27 -14.05 -12.04
CA LEU A 381 -25.60 -15.31 -12.39
C LEU A 381 -25.44 -16.23 -11.17
N VAL A 382 -25.05 -15.68 -10.01
CA VAL A 382 -24.95 -16.47 -8.76
C VAL A 382 -26.31 -17.06 -8.34
N GLN A 383 -27.41 -16.39 -8.67
CA GLN A 383 -28.77 -16.88 -8.43
C GLN A 383 -29.28 -17.84 -9.52
N GLY A 384 -28.50 -18.07 -10.58
CA GLY A 384 -28.91 -18.87 -11.74
C GLY A 384 -29.84 -18.16 -12.72
N HIS A 385 -30.04 -16.84 -12.58
CA HIS A 385 -30.86 -16.03 -13.48
C HIS A 385 -30.06 -15.54 -14.68
N VAL A 386 -29.66 -16.45 -15.56
CA VAL A 386 -28.76 -16.16 -16.69
C VAL A 386 -29.34 -15.15 -17.68
N THR A 387 -30.63 -15.28 -18.04
CA THR A 387 -31.32 -14.36 -18.95
C THR A 387 -31.32 -12.92 -18.44
N LYS A 388 -31.68 -12.69 -17.18
CA LYS A 388 -31.63 -11.36 -16.55
C LYS A 388 -30.21 -10.80 -16.51
N ALA A 389 -29.20 -11.64 -16.29
CA ALA A 389 -27.82 -11.21 -16.33
C ALA A 389 -27.44 -10.73 -17.74
N CYS A 390 -27.81 -11.45 -18.78
CA CYS A 390 -27.62 -11.03 -20.18
C CYS A 390 -28.30 -9.69 -20.47
N ASP A 391 -29.55 -9.49 -20.02
CA ASP A 391 -30.27 -8.23 -20.20
C ASP A 391 -29.53 -7.05 -19.55
N VAL A 392 -29.07 -7.22 -18.31
CA VAL A 392 -28.30 -6.20 -17.60
C VAL A 392 -26.99 -5.90 -18.33
N LEU A 393 -26.25 -6.91 -18.77
CA LEU A 393 -24.99 -6.75 -19.51
C LEU A 393 -25.20 -6.00 -20.83
N ARG A 394 -26.26 -6.32 -21.60
CA ARG A 394 -26.63 -5.62 -22.84
C ARG A 394 -26.98 -4.15 -22.62
N SER A 395 -27.52 -3.82 -21.44
CA SER A 395 -27.85 -2.44 -21.06
C SER A 395 -26.62 -1.55 -20.78
N ILE A 396 -25.41 -2.13 -20.75
CA ILE A 396 -24.16 -1.38 -20.49
C ILE A 396 -23.55 -0.93 -21.83
N GLU A 397 -23.89 0.27 -22.27
CA GLU A 397 -23.45 0.80 -23.56
C GLU A 397 -21.93 0.94 -23.66
N ALA A 398 -21.27 1.39 -22.59
CA ALA A 398 -19.83 1.63 -22.55
C ALA A 398 -18.96 0.40 -22.85
N PHE A 399 -19.50 -0.81 -22.65
CA PHE A 399 -18.79 -2.07 -22.85
C PHE A 399 -19.40 -2.95 -23.95
N ARG A 400 -20.49 -2.53 -24.59
CA ARG A 400 -21.31 -3.37 -25.49
C ARG A 400 -20.50 -4.14 -26.53
N HIS A 401 -19.54 -3.48 -27.18
CA HIS A 401 -18.73 -4.06 -28.25
C HIS A 401 -17.30 -4.43 -27.83
N LYS A 402 -16.96 -4.31 -26.53
CA LYS A 402 -15.64 -4.75 -26.04
C LYS A 402 -15.57 -6.28 -26.09
N ALA A 403 -14.43 -6.81 -26.53
CA ALA A 403 -14.23 -8.25 -26.70
C ALA A 403 -14.60 -9.07 -25.44
N GLY A 404 -14.30 -8.56 -24.24
CA GLY A 404 -14.68 -9.22 -22.98
C GLY A 404 -16.19 -9.31 -22.77
N MET A 405 -16.95 -8.28 -23.14
CA MET A 405 -18.42 -8.28 -23.03
C MET A 405 -19.05 -9.22 -24.06
N VAL A 406 -18.59 -9.14 -25.31
CA VAL A 406 -19.04 -10.03 -26.40
C VAL A 406 -18.79 -11.49 -26.04
N SER A 407 -17.57 -11.81 -25.58
CA SER A 407 -17.22 -13.17 -25.16
C SER A 407 -18.07 -13.66 -23.99
N ALA A 408 -18.31 -12.82 -22.98
CA ALA A 408 -19.17 -13.18 -21.86
C ALA A 408 -20.61 -13.45 -22.31
N LEU A 409 -21.22 -12.56 -23.10
CA LEU A 409 -22.59 -12.73 -23.59
C LEU A 409 -22.73 -13.98 -24.48
N VAL A 410 -21.79 -14.22 -25.40
CA VAL A 410 -21.79 -15.42 -26.25
C VAL A 410 -21.71 -16.68 -25.39
N ALA A 411 -20.83 -16.71 -24.38
CA ALA A 411 -20.71 -17.85 -23.47
C ALA A 411 -22.00 -18.09 -22.67
N LEU A 412 -22.64 -17.02 -22.19
CA LEU A 412 -23.90 -17.11 -21.44
C LEU A 412 -25.08 -17.58 -22.32
N TYR A 413 -25.22 -17.05 -23.53
CA TYR A 413 -26.25 -17.51 -24.46
C TYR A 413 -26.01 -18.96 -24.91
N SER A 414 -24.76 -19.35 -25.12
CA SER A 414 -24.42 -20.74 -25.43
C SER A 414 -24.78 -21.70 -24.30
N HIS A 415 -24.63 -21.27 -23.04
CA HIS A 415 -25.04 -22.03 -21.87
C HIS A 415 -26.57 -22.24 -21.83
N GLU A 416 -27.35 -21.22 -22.21
CA GLU A 416 -28.81 -21.31 -22.31
C GLU A 416 -29.29 -21.96 -23.63
N GLU A 417 -28.37 -22.49 -24.44
CA GLU A 417 -28.64 -23.05 -25.77
C GLU A 417 -29.28 -22.06 -26.77
N ASP A 418 -29.23 -20.75 -26.47
CA ASP A 418 -29.68 -19.68 -27.35
C ASP A 418 -28.59 -19.31 -28.37
N ILE A 419 -28.42 -20.19 -29.35
CA ILE A 419 -27.40 -20.03 -30.41
C ILE A 419 -27.68 -18.79 -31.27
N ASP A 420 -28.95 -18.48 -31.52
CA ASP A 420 -29.33 -17.34 -32.35
C ASP A 420 -29.05 -16.01 -31.63
N GLY A 421 -29.28 -15.94 -30.30
CA GLY A 421 -28.87 -14.81 -29.47
C GLY A 421 -27.35 -14.61 -29.43
N ALA A 422 -26.57 -15.69 -29.34
CA ALA A 422 -25.11 -15.61 -29.43
C ALA A 422 -24.64 -15.10 -30.81
N ILE A 423 -25.26 -15.55 -31.90
CA ILE A 423 -24.97 -15.08 -33.26
C ILE A 423 -25.33 -13.60 -33.43
N ASP A 424 -26.45 -13.14 -32.86
CA ASP A 424 -26.87 -11.74 -32.88
C ASP A 424 -25.85 -10.83 -32.17
N VAL A 425 -25.29 -11.28 -31.04
CA VAL A 425 -24.21 -10.55 -30.35
C VAL A 425 -22.96 -10.41 -31.23
N PHE A 426 -22.53 -11.50 -31.89
CA PHE A 426 -21.43 -11.44 -32.84
C PHE A 426 -21.73 -10.47 -33.99
N LYS A 427 -22.92 -10.55 -34.57
CA LYS A 427 -23.34 -9.72 -35.70
C LYS A 427 -23.27 -8.24 -35.35
N GLN A 428 -23.87 -7.82 -34.23
CA GLN A 428 -23.84 -6.43 -33.78
C GLN A 428 -22.42 -5.92 -33.53
N ALA A 429 -21.54 -6.75 -32.95
CA ALA A 429 -20.16 -6.38 -32.72
C ALA A 429 -19.37 -6.28 -34.05
N ILE A 430 -19.58 -7.20 -34.99
CA ILE A 430 -18.95 -7.16 -36.33
C ILE A 430 -19.38 -5.91 -37.08
N GLU A 431 -20.69 -5.59 -37.11
CA GLU A 431 -21.22 -4.41 -37.78
C GLU A 431 -20.61 -3.10 -37.23
N HIS A 432 -20.47 -3.01 -35.90
CA HIS A 432 -19.83 -1.88 -35.25
C HIS A 432 -18.35 -1.74 -35.67
N PHE A 433 -17.55 -2.80 -35.56
CA PHE A 433 -16.15 -2.77 -35.97
C PHE A 433 -15.96 -2.56 -37.47
N GLN A 434 -16.87 -3.06 -38.30
CA GLN A 434 -16.87 -2.82 -39.73
C GLN A 434 -17.12 -1.33 -40.06
N SER A 435 -17.98 -0.65 -39.28
CA SER A 435 -18.26 0.77 -39.47
C SER A 435 -17.14 1.69 -38.98
N GLU A 436 -16.52 1.38 -37.83
CA GLU A 436 -15.47 2.24 -37.25
C GLU A 436 -14.07 1.94 -37.78
N GLN A 437 -13.72 0.66 -37.90
CA GLN A 437 -12.35 0.20 -38.21
C GLN A 437 -12.36 -1.05 -39.11
N PRO A 438 -12.83 -0.91 -40.38
CA PRO A 438 -12.91 -2.03 -41.30
C PRO A 438 -11.52 -2.61 -41.58
N GLY A 439 -11.42 -3.94 -41.54
CA GLY A 439 -10.17 -4.66 -41.80
C GLY A 439 -9.13 -4.60 -40.66
N SER A 440 -9.45 -3.98 -39.53
CA SER A 440 -8.59 -4.05 -38.34
C SER A 440 -8.40 -5.48 -37.85
N ALA A 441 -7.28 -5.76 -37.17
CA ALA A 441 -7.00 -7.10 -36.64
C ALA A 441 -8.13 -7.60 -35.70
N ALA A 442 -8.72 -6.70 -34.91
CA ALA A 442 -9.85 -7.00 -34.03
C ALA A 442 -11.12 -7.37 -34.81
N HIS A 443 -11.45 -6.59 -35.85
CA HIS A 443 -12.58 -6.89 -36.74
C HIS A 443 -12.41 -8.27 -37.39
N LEU A 444 -11.25 -8.55 -37.99
CA LEU A 444 -10.98 -9.82 -38.67
C LEU A 444 -10.99 -11.00 -37.69
N ALA A 445 -10.43 -10.84 -36.49
CA ALA A 445 -10.47 -11.87 -35.46
C ALA A 445 -11.90 -12.19 -35.02
N LEU A 446 -12.74 -11.16 -34.83
CA LEU A 446 -14.13 -11.33 -34.43
C LEU A 446 -14.95 -12.09 -35.49
N VAL A 447 -14.77 -11.79 -36.78
CA VAL A 447 -15.42 -12.51 -37.88
C VAL A 447 -15.00 -13.99 -37.90
N ARG A 448 -13.71 -14.29 -37.71
CA ARG A 448 -13.24 -15.69 -37.62
C ARG A 448 -13.86 -16.43 -36.44
N GLU A 449 -13.91 -15.80 -35.27
CA GLU A 449 -14.52 -16.41 -34.09
C GLU A 449 -16.02 -16.64 -34.26
N ALA A 450 -16.75 -15.69 -34.88
CA ALA A 450 -18.16 -15.87 -35.21
C ALA A 450 -18.37 -17.05 -36.19
N ALA A 451 -17.53 -17.19 -37.21
CA ALA A 451 -17.59 -18.31 -38.14
C ALA A 451 -17.28 -19.65 -37.45
N ASN A 452 -16.26 -19.69 -36.59
CA ASN A 452 -15.92 -20.87 -35.79
C ASN A 452 -17.08 -21.27 -34.86
N PHE A 453 -17.71 -20.29 -34.22
CA PHE A 453 -18.88 -20.51 -33.39
C PHE A 453 -20.04 -21.12 -34.20
N LYS A 454 -20.37 -20.52 -35.35
CA LYS A 454 -21.39 -21.04 -36.27
C LYS A 454 -21.10 -22.45 -36.75
N LEU A 455 -19.84 -22.79 -37.08
CA LEU A 455 -19.44 -24.15 -37.46
C LEU A 455 -19.66 -25.15 -36.33
N LYS A 456 -19.26 -24.81 -35.10
CA LYS A 456 -19.44 -25.67 -33.91
C LYS A 456 -20.92 -25.98 -33.64
N HIS A 457 -21.80 -25.00 -33.85
CA HIS A 457 -23.24 -25.16 -33.64
C HIS A 457 -24.03 -25.53 -34.90
N GLY A 458 -23.36 -26.02 -35.96
CA GLY A 458 -24.02 -26.59 -37.14
C GLY A 458 -24.58 -25.59 -38.16
N ARG A 459 -24.37 -24.28 -37.98
CA ARG A 459 -24.73 -23.20 -38.93
C ARG A 459 -23.72 -23.07 -40.07
N LYS A 460 -23.46 -24.19 -40.76
CA LYS A 460 -22.36 -24.34 -41.74
C LYS A 460 -22.42 -23.33 -42.90
N LYS A 461 -23.61 -23.08 -43.45
CA LYS A 461 -23.80 -22.19 -44.61
C LYS A 461 -23.43 -20.74 -44.29
N GLU A 462 -23.85 -20.26 -43.13
CA GLU A 462 -23.54 -18.90 -42.67
C GLU A 462 -22.06 -18.73 -42.38
N ALA A 463 -21.44 -19.72 -41.72
CA ALA A 463 -19.99 -19.70 -41.47
C ALA A 463 -19.17 -19.67 -42.77
N ILE A 464 -19.59 -20.45 -43.78
CA ILE A 464 -18.94 -20.42 -45.10
C ILE A 464 -19.07 -19.02 -45.72
N SER A 465 -20.25 -18.39 -45.66
CA SER A 465 -20.45 -17.04 -46.18
C SER A 465 -19.52 -16.03 -45.52
N ASP A 466 -19.40 -16.07 -44.19
CA ASP A 466 -18.52 -15.17 -43.43
C ASP A 466 -17.05 -15.38 -43.80
N LEU A 467 -16.60 -16.64 -43.87
CA LEU A 467 -15.22 -17.00 -44.23
C LEU A 467 -14.88 -16.67 -45.68
N GLU A 468 -15.82 -16.80 -46.61
CA GLU A 468 -15.65 -16.38 -48.00
C GLU A 468 -15.48 -14.87 -48.12
N GLN A 469 -16.31 -14.10 -47.41
CA GLN A 469 -16.20 -12.65 -47.38
C GLN A 469 -14.86 -12.21 -46.78
N LEU A 470 -14.43 -12.88 -45.71
CA LEU A 470 -13.15 -12.62 -45.06
C LEU A 470 -11.96 -12.95 -45.97
N TRP A 471 -11.99 -14.09 -46.67
CA TRP A 471 -10.91 -14.49 -47.58
C TRP A 471 -10.86 -13.61 -48.84
N LYS A 472 -12.00 -13.13 -49.36
CA LYS A 472 -12.04 -12.16 -50.47
C LYS A 472 -11.35 -10.85 -50.13
N GLN A 473 -11.42 -10.41 -48.88
CA GLN A 473 -10.73 -9.19 -48.42
C GLN A 473 -9.22 -9.38 -48.28
N ASN A 474 -8.77 -10.60 -47.95
CA ASN A 474 -7.34 -10.93 -47.88
C ASN A 474 -7.07 -12.35 -48.38
N THR A 475 -6.87 -12.49 -49.68
CA THR A 475 -6.64 -13.80 -50.34
C THR A 475 -5.31 -14.45 -49.95
N LYS A 476 -4.40 -13.69 -49.34
CA LYS A 476 -3.10 -14.18 -48.84
C LYS A 476 -3.19 -14.80 -47.45
N ASP A 477 -4.33 -14.70 -46.79
CA ASP A 477 -4.52 -15.28 -45.45
C ASP A 477 -4.74 -16.80 -45.52
N VAL A 478 -3.63 -17.53 -45.32
CA VAL A 478 -3.60 -19.00 -45.28
C VAL A 478 -4.49 -19.56 -44.19
N HIS A 479 -4.65 -18.86 -43.05
CA HIS A 479 -5.43 -19.38 -41.93
C HIS A 479 -6.93 -19.39 -42.24
N THR A 480 -7.45 -18.28 -42.79
CA THR A 480 -8.83 -18.20 -43.25
C THR A 480 -9.10 -19.18 -44.40
N LEU A 481 -8.15 -19.34 -45.33
CA LEU A 481 -8.26 -20.33 -46.40
C LEU A 481 -8.40 -21.76 -45.85
N ALA A 482 -7.58 -22.14 -44.86
CA ALA A 482 -7.66 -23.45 -44.23
C ALA A 482 -9.01 -23.66 -43.51
N GLN A 483 -9.50 -22.66 -42.77
CA GLN A 483 -10.82 -22.71 -42.14
C GLN A 483 -11.96 -22.82 -43.17
N LEU A 484 -11.87 -22.08 -44.28
CA LEU A 484 -12.84 -22.11 -45.36
C LEU A 484 -12.87 -23.48 -46.06
N ILE A 485 -11.71 -24.09 -46.31
CA ILE A 485 -11.60 -25.46 -46.85
C ILE A 485 -12.22 -26.47 -45.88
N SER A 486 -11.93 -26.34 -44.58
CA SER A 486 -12.52 -27.19 -43.54
C SER A 486 -14.05 -27.06 -43.52
N ALA A 487 -14.57 -25.84 -43.54
CA ALA A 487 -16.01 -25.57 -43.60
C ALA A 487 -16.67 -26.15 -44.85
N TYR A 488 -16.05 -25.95 -46.03
CA TYR A 488 -16.53 -26.50 -47.29
C TYR A 488 -16.46 -28.03 -47.33
N SER A 489 -15.48 -28.67 -46.68
CA SER A 489 -15.41 -30.14 -46.64
C SER A 489 -16.66 -30.78 -46.03
N LEU A 490 -17.38 -30.05 -45.17
CA LEU A 490 -18.61 -30.49 -44.50
C LEU A 490 -19.88 -30.26 -45.34
N VAL A 491 -19.80 -29.54 -46.47
CA VAL A 491 -20.95 -29.11 -47.29
C VAL A 491 -20.75 -29.41 -48.78
N ASP A 492 -19.60 -29.04 -49.36
CA ASP A 492 -19.23 -29.21 -50.78
C ASP A 492 -17.74 -29.60 -50.90
N THR A 493 -17.51 -30.90 -51.12
CA THR A 493 -16.17 -31.47 -51.25
C THR A 493 -15.44 -31.04 -52.53
N ASN A 494 -16.16 -30.67 -53.59
CA ASN A 494 -15.56 -30.26 -54.85
C ASN A 494 -15.01 -28.84 -54.74
N LYS A 495 -15.76 -27.93 -54.11
CA LYS A 495 -15.26 -26.58 -53.80
C LYS A 495 -14.08 -26.60 -52.83
N ALA A 496 -14.12 -27.45 -51.81
CA ALA A 496 -12.99 -27.65 -50.91
C ALA A 496 -11.70 -28.04 -51.67
N LYS A 497 -11.82 -28.98 -52.63
CA LYS A 497 -10.70 -29.40 -53.51
C LYS A 497 -10.22 -28.29 -54.45
N SER A 498 -11.10 -27.42 -54.93
CA SER A 498 -10.64 -26.28 -55.73
C SER A 498 -9.88 -25.27 -54.89
N LEU A 499 -10.36 -24.98 -53.67
CA LEU A 499 -9.73 -24.02 -52.77
C LEU A 499 -8.40 -24.53 -52.20
N SER A 500 -8.24 -25.85 -52.01
CA SER A 500 -6.98 -26.43 -51.53
C SER A 500 -5.80 -26.21 -52.48
N LYS A 501 -6.05 -25.93 -53.77
CA LYS A 501 -4.98 -25.58 -54.74
C LYS A 501 -4.34 -24.21 -54.44
N HIS A 502 -5.00 -23.37 -53.66
CA HIS A 502 -4.48 -22.06 -53.25
C HIS A 502 -3.64 -22.12 -51.96
N LEU A 503 -3.56 -23.29 -51.30
CA LEU A 503 -2.65 -23.46 -50.17
C LEU A 503 -1.20 -23.48 -50.67
N PRO A 504 -0.25 -22.92 -49.90
CA PRO A 504 1.16 -23.03 -50.23
C PRO A 504 1.59 -24.51 -50.32
N SER A 505 2.48 -24.82 -51.27
CA SER A 505 3.02 -26.18 -51.44
C SER A 505 3.71 -26.65 -50.16
N ALA A 506 3.68 -27.95 -49.89
CA ALA A 506 4.37 -28.56 -48.76
C ALA A 506 5.88 -28.22 -48.74
N GLU A 507 6.50 -28.09 -49.91
CA GLU A 507 7.91 -27.69 -50.10
C GLU A 507 8.18 -26.21 -49.78
N THR A 508 7.16 -25.36 -49.81
CA THR A 508 7.26 -23.93 -49.45
C THR A 508 7.01 -23.71 -47.96
N MET A 509 6.30 -24.65 -47.32
CA MET A 509 5.97 -24.66 -45.89
C MET A 509 6.97 -25.46 -45.06
N SER A 510 7.86 -26.24 -45.69
CA SER A 510 9.05 -26.77 -45.05
C SER A 510 9.95 -25.60 -44.70
N PHE A 511 9.74 -25.03 -43.52
CA PHE A 511 10.86 -24.51 -42.74
C PHE A 511 11.95 -25.57 -42.79
N ASN A 512 13.22 -25.18 -42.89
CA ASN A 512 14.36 -26.08 -42.67
C ASN A 512 14.29 -26.63 -41.24
N VAL A 513 13.35 -27.54 -40.99
CA VAL A 513 13.21 -28.29 -39.77
C VAL A 513 14.14 -29.46 -39.97
N ASP A 514 15.30 -29.35 -39.35
CA ASP A 514 16.23 -30.45 -39.25
C ASP A 514 15.53 -31.58 -38.49
N VAL A 515 15.08 -32.59 -39.24
CA VAL A 515 14.34 -33.74 -38.72
C VAL A 515 15.22 -34.52 -37.76
N ASP A 516 16.52 -34.60 -38.02
CA ASP A 516 17.49 -35.26 -37.14
C ASP A 516 17.68 -34.45 -35.85
N GLU A 517 17.70 -33.11 -35.89
CA GLU A 517 17.75 -32.28 -34.67
C GLU A 517 16.47 -32.38 -33.85
N LEU A 518 15.30 -32.47 -34.49
CA LEU A 518 14.00 -32.56 -33.80
C LEU A 518 13.76 -33.94 -33.17
N GLU A 519 14.15 -35.02 -33.85
CA GLU A 519 14.08 -36.39 -33.34
C GLU A 519 15.11 -36.65 -32.23
N ASN A 520 16.26 -35.98 -32.27
CA ASN A 520 17.27 -36.02 -31.20
C ASN A 520 17.02 -34.97 -30.09
N SER A 521 16.10 -34.02 -30.31
CA SER A 521 15.68 -33.08 -29.27
C SER A 521 14.86 -33.85 -28.23
N HIS A 522 15.30 -33.79 -26.98
CA HIS A 522 14.56 -34.41 -25.89
C HIS A 522 13.23 -33.66 -25.76
N GLY A 523 12.13 -34.30 -26.16
CA GLY A 523 10.80 -33.72 -26.17
C GLY A 523 10.52 -32.90 -24.91
N ALA A 524 9.85 -31.76 -25.09
CA ALA A 524 9.62 -30.69 -24.12
C ALA A 524 9.57 -31.14 -22.65
N THR A 525 10.73 -31.31 -22.06
CA THR A 525 10.97 -31.24 -20.63
C THR A 525 11.88 -30.05 -20.46
N PHE A 526 11.45 -29.12 -19.61
CA PHE A 526 12.18 -27.91 -19.25
C PHE A 526 13.66 -28.21 -18.98
N VAL A 527 14.53 -27.91 -19.95
CA VAL A 527 15.98 -27.86 -19.73
C VAL A 527 16.44 -26.45 -19.98
N ARG A 528 16.76 -25.76 -18.87
CA ARG A 528 17.50 -24.50 -18.85
C ARG A 528 18.76 -24.65 -19.71
N LYS A 529 18.80 -23.96 -20.85
CA LYS A 529 20.02 -23.87 -21.68
C LYS A 529 21.18 -23.29 -20.85
N LYS A 530 22.21 -24.09 -20.62
CA LYS A 530 23.59 -23.61 -20.48
C LYS A 530 24.31 -23.96 -21.78
N ALA A 531 24.79 -22.94 -22.49
CA ALA A 531 25.48 -23.08 -23.75
C ALA A 531 26.83 -23.80 -23.56
N GLY A 532 26.99 -24.93 -24.24
CA GLY A 532 28.26 -25.64 -24.42
C GLY A 532 29.02 -25.12 -25.64
N LYS A 533 30.33 -24.99 -25.47
CA LYS A 533 31.31 -24.28 -26.31
C LYS A 533 31.72 -25.12 -27.54
N VAL A 534 31.74 -24.51 -28.72
CA VAL A 534 32.27 -25.11 -29.97
C VAL A 534 33.72 -24.64 -30.21
N VAL A 535 34.59 -25.59 -30.54
CA VAL A 535 35.91 -25.44 -31.17
C VAL A 535 35.74 -26.03 -32.58
N GLY A 536 36.13 -25.50 -33.74
CA GLY A 536 36.82 -24.29 -34.18
C GLY A 536 37.39 -24.60 -35.57
N GLU A 537 37.20 -23.75 -36.59
CA GLU A 537 38.02 -23.68 -37.81
C GLU A 537 37.76 -22.36 -38.58
N SER A 538 38.70 -21.94 -39.43
CA SER A 538 39.26 -20.58 -39.47
C SER A 538 39.16 -19.77 -40.78
N LEU A 539 38.99 -18.43 -40.63
CA LEU A 539 39.44 -17.26 -41.47
C LEU A 539 38.71 -16.91 -42.80
N PRO A 540 38.73 -15.63 -43.31
CA PRO A 540 39.54 -14.45 -42.93
C PRO A 540 38.79 -13.09 -42.70
N LYS A 541 39.57 -12.10 -42.21
CA LYS A 541 39.25 -10.72 -41.74
C LYS A 541 38.84 -9.70 -42.82
N GLU A 542 38.07 -8.68 -42.41
CA GLU A 542 38.13 -7.25 -42.84
C GLU A 542 37.73 -6.35 -41.63
N PRO A 543 38.17 -5.07 -41.54
CA PRO A 543 38.44 -4.38 -40.29
C PRO A 543 37.36 -3.38 -39.85
N GLY A 544 37.14 -3.25 -38.54
CA GLY A 544 36.33 -2.19 -37.93
C GLY A 544 36.53 -2.15 -36.43
N SER A 545 36.86 -0.97 -35.90
CA SER A 545 37.25 -0.74 -34.51
C SER A 545 36.14 -1.03 -33.51
N ASP A 546 36.49 -1.60 -32.36
CA ASP A 546 36.24 -0.93 -31.08
C ASP A 546 36.95 -1.63 -29.91
N CYS A 547 37.53 -0.79 -29.05
CA CYS A 547 38.17 -1.18 -27.81
C CYS A 547 37.12 -1.45 -26.73
N THR A 548 37.18 -2.61 -26.06
CA THR A 548 36.67 -2.73 -24.68
C THR A 548 37.61 -3.56 -23.82
N ILE A 549 38.04 -2.92 -22.75
CA ILE A 549 38.93 -3.34 -21.68
C ILE A 549 38.25 -4.42 -20.82
N PHE A 550 38.88 -5.58 -20.62
CA PHE A 550 38.50 -6.51 -19.55
C PHE A 550 39.16 -6.09 -18.24
N LEU A 551 38.34 -5.63 -17.29
CA LEU A 551 38.73 -5.40 -15.89
C LEU A 551 39.02 -6.76 -15.21
N LEU A 552 40.26 -6.96 -14.75
CA LEU A 552 40.60 -8.03 -13.81
C LEU A 552 39.86 -7.81 -12.48
N GLY A 553 39.08 -8.79 -12.05
CA GLY A 553 38.39 -8.79 -10.77
C GLY A 553 39.37 -8.82 -9.58
N LYS A 554 39.11 -7.99 -8.56
CA LYS A 554 39.90 -7.90 -7.32
C LYS A 554 39.94 -9.22 -6.55
N LEU A 555 41.10 -9.56 -5.99
CA LEU A 555 41.28 -10.69 -5.08
C LEU A 555 40.56 -10.46 -3.72
N PRO A 556 40.09 -11.52 -3.04
CA PRO A 556 39.41 -11.41 -1.74
C PRO A 556 40.33 -10.79 -0.65
N LYS A 557 39.72 -10.10 0.34
CA LYS A 557 40.43 -9.41 1.45
C LYS A 557 41.40 -10.27 2.29
N ASN A 558 41.37 -11.60 2.19
CA ASN A 558 42.21 -12.54 2.96
C ASN A 558 43.17 -13.37 2.08
N TYR A 559 43.62 -12.84 0.93
CA TYR A 559 44.59 -13.53 0.07
C TYR A 559 46.02 -13.39 0.61
N ASP A 560 46.63 -14.49 1.05
CA ASP A 560 48.05 -14.58 1.37
C ASP A 560 48.80 -15.21 0.17
N PRO A 561 49.72 -14.49 -0.50
CA PRO A 561 50.44 -14.98 -1.67
C PRO A 561 51.45 -16.10 -1.38
N ASN A 562 51.79 -16.36 -0.12
CA ASN A 562 52.76 -17.41 0.25
C ASN A 562 52.09 -18.77 0.55
N VAL A 563 50.77 -18.84 0.53
CA VAL A 563 50.02 -20.07 0.77
C VAL A 563 49.41 -20.53 -0.54
N THR A 564 49.77 -21.74 -0.98
CA THR A 564 49.16 -22.34 -2.17
C THR A 564 47.66 -22.52 -1.94
N PRO A 565 46.79 -21.97 -2.81
CA PRO A 565 45.35 -22.12 -2.66
C PRO A 565 44.96 -23.60 -2.72
N ASP A 566 43.96 -23.97 -1.91
CA ASP A 566 43.40 -25.32 -1.88
C ASP A 566 43.00 -25.78 -3.31
N PRO A 567 43.62 -26.86 -3.85
CA PRO A 567 43.36 -27.35 -5.20
C PRO A 567 41.93 -27.85 -5.41
N GLU A 568 41.21 -28.15 -4.33
CA GLU A 568 39.80 -28.59 -4.36
C GLU A 568 38.81 -27.44 -4.13
N ARG A 569 39.28 -26.18 -4.14
CA ARG A 569 38.45 -24.99 -3.88
C ARG A 569 37.36 -24.77 -4.93
N TRP A 570 37.59 -25.20 -6.17
CA TRP A 570 36.59 -25.12 -7.25
C TRP A 570 35.50 -26.17 -7.10
N LEU A 571 35.72 -27.22 -6.28
CA LEU A 571 34.72 -28.23 -5.98
C LEU A 571 33.73 -27.70 -4.92
N PRO A 572 32.43 -28.05 -5.06
CA PRO A 572 31.44 -27.88 -4.00
C PRO A 572 31.98 -28.45 -2.68
N MET A 573 31.76 -27.74 -1.56
CA MET A 573 32.35 -28.08 -0.25
C MET A 573 32.18 -29.56 0.15
N ARG A 574 31.10 -30.21 -0.30
CA ARG A 574 30.74 -31.60 0.03
C ARG A 574 31.61 -32.64 -0.66
N GLU A 575 32.24 -32.25 -1.77
CA GLU A 575 33.05 -33.10 -2.65
C GLU A 575 34.54 -32.95 -2.38
N ARG A 576 34.90 -32.11 -1.41
CA ARG A 576 36.30 -31.92 -0.99
C ARG A 576 36.73 -33.09 -0.12
N SER A 577 37.93 -33.59 -0.34
CA SER A 577 38.54 -34.74 0.34
C SER A 577 38.60 -34.59 1.86
N TYR A 578 38.66 -33.35 2.38
CA TYR A 578 38.62 -33.06 3.82
C TYR A 578 37.21 -32.81 4.37
N TYR A 579 36.17 -32.85 3.55
CA TYR A 579 34.79 -32.66 4.01
C TYR A 579 34.31 -33.86 4.84
N ARG A 580 34.38 -33.72 6.17
CA ARG A 580 33.66 -34.60 7.08
C ARG A 580 32.27 -34.02 7.31
N GLY A 581 31.29 -34.53 6.55
CA GLY A 581 29.90 -34.11 6.63
C GLY A 581 29.34 -34.07 8.06
N LYS A 582 28.37 -33.18 8.30
CA LYS A 582 27.68 -33.06 9.59
C LYS A 582 27.00 -34.39 9.95
N LYS A 583 27.40 -35.02 11.07
CA LYS A 583 26.67 -36.12 11.71
C LYS A 583 25.22 -35.68 11.98
N LYS A 584 24.28 -36.08 11.14
CA LYS A 584 22.85 -36.03 11.45
C LYS A 584 22.49 -37.26 12.27
N GLY A 585 21.87 -37.03 13.42
CA GLY A 585 21.28 -38.07 14.25
C GLY A 585 20.34 -38.96 13.43
N LYS A 586 20.34 -40.24 13.81
CA LYS A 586 19.48 -41.31 13.28
C LYS A 586 18.05 -40.82 12.98
N LYS A 587 17.67 -40.77 11.71
CA LYS A 587 16.69 -41.73 11.17
C LYS A 587 16.75 -41.76 9.63
N LYS A 588 16.90 -42.99 9.18
CA LYS A 588 17.09 -43.53 7.85
C LYS A 588 15.88 -43.20 6.95
N GLU A 589 16.16 -42.51 5.86
CA GLU A 589 15.78 -42.85 4.48
C GLU A 589 15.20 -44.28 4.27
N GLN A 590 14.12 -44.44 3.50
CA GLN A 590 14.11 -44.51 2.02
C GLN A 590 12.96 -45.40 1.48
N ILE A 591 12.45 -44.97 0.32
CA ILE A 591 12.00 -45.77 -0.84
C ILE A 591 10.62 -46.44 -0.82
N GLY A 592 9.84 -46.14 -1.87
CA GLY A 592 9.38 -47.20 -2.77
C GLY A 592 7.93 -47.15 -3.23
N LYS A 593 7.72 -46.59 -4.42
CA LYS A 593 6.85 -47.06 -5.52
C LYS A 593 5.68 -48.02 -5.19
N GLY A 594 4.51 -47.66 -5.73
CA GLY A 594 3.69 -48.60 -6.50
C GLY A 594 2.47 -49.18 -5.77
N THR A 595 1.31 -48.88 -6.33
CA THR A 595 0.01 -49.51 -6.09
C THR A 595 0.01 -50.96 -6.60
N GLN A 596 -0.29 -51.93 -5.74
CA GLN A 596 -1.23 -53.04 -5.97
C GLN A 596 -1.21 -53.98 -4.77
N GLY A 597 -2.38 -54.51 -4.41
CA GLY A 597 -2.64 -55.16 -3.14
C GLY A 597 -2.16 -56.61 -3.02
N ALA A 598 -2.73 -57.24 -1.99
CA ALA A 598 -2.65 -58.66 -1.59
C ALA A 598 -1.68 -59.00 -0.45
N MET A 599 -2.29 -59.07 0.74
CA MET A 599 -2.36 -60.19 1.68
C MET A 599 -1.14 -60.97 2.18
N ALA A 600 -1.32 -61.35 3.45
CA ALA A 600 -0.77 -62.49 4.20
C ALA A 600 0.65 -62.32 4.72
N GLY A 601 0.98 -62.61 5.98
CA GLY A 601 0.32 -63.43 7.01
C GLY A 601 1.44 -64.14 7.76
N ALA A 602 1.66 -63.91 9.05
CA ALA A 602 1.38 -64.86 10.14
C ALA A 602 1.71 -64.12 11.47
N SER A 603 0.78 -64.05 12.43
CA SER A 603 0.54 -65.05 13.50
C SER A 603 1.74 -65.11 14.47
N ALA A 604 1.72 -64.41 15.60
CA ALA A 604 1.08 -64.78 16.88
C ALA A 604 1.90 -65.79 17.69
N GLU A 605 2.33 -65.39 18.89
CA GLU A 605 2.48 -66.20 20.12
C GLU A 605 2.84 -65.22 21.27
N LEU A 606 1.88 -64.87 22.13
CA LEU A 606 1.54 -65.44 23.45
C LEU A 606 2.15 -64.68 24.64
N ASP A 607 1.23 -63.96 25.31
CA ASP A 607 1.04 -63.65 26.73
C ASP A 607 2.11 -64.01 27.79
N ALA A 608 2.42 -63.05 28.69
CA ALA A 608 2.28 -63.24 30.15
C ALA A 608 2.58 -61.95 30.95
N SER A 609 1.51 -61.32 31.44
CA SER A 609 1.36 -60.73 32.78
C SER A 609 2.13 -59.45 33.18
N LYS A 610 1.40 -58.33 33.33
CA LYS A 610 0.83 -57.86 34.62
C LYS A 610 0.33 -56.41 34.52
N THR A 611 -0.99 -56.27 34.74
CA THR A 611 -1.71 -55.26 35.56
C THR A 611 -1.36 -53.77 35.40
N ALA A 612 -2.27 -52.80 35.39
CA ALA A 612 -3.72 -52.70 35.30
C ALA A 612 -4.02 -51.18 35.24
N SER A 613 -5.05 -50.84 34.46
CA SER A 613 -5.98 -49.69 34.61
C SER A 613 -5.45 -48.24 34.65
N SER A 614 -5.52 -47.58 33.48
CA SER A 614 -6.49 -46.53 33.06
C SER A 614 -7.46 -45.91 34.10
N PRO A 615 -8.20 -44.84 33.75
CA PRO A 615 -7.84 -43.50 33.27
C PRO A 615 -8.64 -42.42 34.07
N PRO A 616 -8.72 -41.14 33.61
CA PRO A 616 -10.08 -40.61 33.54
C PRO A 616 -10.38 -39.71 32.33
N THR A 617 -11.61 -39.87 31.85
CA THR A 617 -12.37 -38.92 31.03
C THR A 617 -13.35 -38.14 31.93
N SER A 618 -13.58 -36.87 31.56
CA SER A 618 -14.59 -35.87 31.98
C SER A 618 -16.04 -36.41 32.05
N PRO A 619 -17.11 -35.69 32.55
CA PRO A 619 -17.35 -34.22 32.44
C PRO A 619 -18.18 -33.48 33.56
N ARG A 620 -18.18 -32.11 33.46
CA ARG A 620 -19.15 -30.99 33.79
C ARG A 620 -20.47 -31.24 34.60
N PRO A 621 -21.30 -30.21 34.96
CA PRO A 621 -21.15 -28.82 35.48
C PRO A 621 -22.05 -28.50 36.74
N GLY A 622 -21.92 -27.31 37.36
CA GLY A 622 -23.11 -26.55 37.84
C GLY A 622 -23.19 -26.02 39.29
N SER A 623 -23.37 -24.70 39.39
CA SER A 623 -24.20 -23.90 40.34
C SER A 623 -23.93 -23.75 41.85
N ALA A 624 -23.59 -22.50 42.21
CA ALA A 624 -24.31 -21.55 43.09
C ALA A 624 -24.32 -21.66 44.63
N SER A 625 -24.19 -20.46 45.23
CA SER A 625 -24.50 -20.02 46.61
C SER A 625 -23.57 -20.53 47.72
N GLY A 626 -23.23 -19.79 48.77
CA GLY A 626 -23.58 -18.45 49.22
C GLY A 626 -23.02 -18.25 50.63
N SER A 627 -22.37 -17.10 50.84
CA SER A 627 -22.28 -16.28 52.06
C SER A 627 -21.80 -16.83 53.42
N SER A 628 -20.98 -15.96 54.05
CA SER A 628 -20.86 -15.66 55.49
C SER A 628 -19.92 -16.59 56.29
N THR A 629 -19.02 -16.17 57.18
CA THR A 629 -18.90 -14.99 58.06
C THR A 629 -17.43 -14.82 58.52
N ALA A 630 -17.00 -13.57 58.76
CA ALA A 630 -15.81 -13.16 59.55
C ALA A 630 -16.10 -13.30 61.09
N PRO A 631 -15.33 -12.75 62.09
CA PRO A 631 -14.10 -11.95 62.08
C PRO A 631 -13.06 -12.25 63.23
N SER A 632 -11.88 -11.59 63.22
CA SER A 632 -11.28 -10.70 64.26
C SER A 632 -9.80 -11.12 64.50
N SER A 633 -8.77 -10.30 64.77
CA SER A 633 -8.62 -9.08 65.58
C SER A 633 -7.28 -8.32 65.32
N SER A 634 -7.26 -7.00 65.59
CA SER A 634 -6.18 -6.03 66.00
C SER A 634 -4.72 -6.53 66.22
N GLY A 635 -3.60 -5.78 66.08
CA GLY A 635 -3.27 -4.36 65.89
C GLY A 635 -1.94 -3.99 66.60
N VAL A 636 -0.96 -3.40 65.86
CA VAL A 636 0.08 -2.39 66.24
C VAL A 636 1.47 -2.77 66.88
N VAL A 637 2.56 -2.69 66.05
CA VAL A 637 3.90 -1.94 66.11
C VAL A 637 4.89 -2.11 67.33
N PRO A 638 6.26 -1.85 67.32
CA PRO A 638 7.43 -1.74 66.36
C PRO A 638 8.67 -2.65 66.79
N PRO A 639 10.01 -2.47 66.46
CA PRO A 639 10.76 -1.43 65.70
C PRO A 639 11.92 -1.83 64.73
N ARG A 640 12.09 -0.95 63.72
CA ARG A 640 13.30 -0.29 63.15
C ARG A 640 14.71 -0.92 63.29
N GLN A 641 15.38 -1.16 62.15
CA GLN A 641 16.79 -0.76 61.90
C GLN A 641 17.10 -0.65 60.39
N GLN A 642 18.02 0.25 60.05
CA GLN A 642 18.30 0.86 58.73
C GLN A 642 19.57 0.32 58.07
N LYS A 643 19.61 0.33 56.71
CA LYS A 643 20.65 0.91 55.80
C LYS A 643 20.63 0.19 54.42
N PRO A 644 21.19 0.77 53.34
CA PRO A 644 21.36 2.18 53.00
C PRO A 644 20.77 2.54 51.61
N SER A 645 20.50 3.83 51.43
CA SER A 645 20.10 4.49 50.20
C SER A 645 21.22 4.51 49.15
N SER A 646 20.99 3.92 47.99
CA SER A 646 21.75 4.22 46.77
C SER A 646 21.14 5.43 46.08
N SER A 647 22.01 6.39 45.79
CA SER A 647 21.76 7.61 45.04
C SER A 647 21.17 7.32 43.67
N GLY A 648 19.88 7.59 43.50
CA GLY A 648 19.24 7.65 42.18
C GLY A 648 19.81 8.82 41.39
N ALA A 649 20.82 8.55 40.58
CA ALA A 649 21.29 9.48 39.57
C ALA A 649 20.17 9.68 38.54
N THR A 650 19.38 10.73 38.71
CA THR A 650 18.61 11.32 37.61
C THR A 650 19.60 11.74 36.53
N LEU A 651 19.82 10.88 35.55
CA LEU A 651 20.48 11.22 34.30
C LEU A 651 19.60 12.25 33.58
N ARG A 652 19.88 13.52 33.87
CA ARG A 652 19.56 14.63 32.98
C ARG A 652 20.32 14.37 31.68
N ARG A 653 19.65 13.76 30.70
CA ARG A 653 20.05 13.85 29.29
C ARG A 653 20.20 15.34 28.97
N LYS A 654 21.44 15.82 28.86
CA LYS A 654 21.76 17.08 28.19
C LYS A 654 21.41 16.86 26.72
N LYS A 655 20.17 17.16 26.34
CA LYS A 655 19.85 17.46 24.95
C LYS A 655 20.68 18.67 24.58
N SER A 656 21.55 18.50 23.59
CA SER A 656 22.31 19.57 22.94
C SER A 656 21.35 20.70 22.53
N ASN A 657 21.88 21.93 22.52
CA ASN A 657 21.20 23.20 22.30
C ASN A 657 20.66 23.38 20.86
N LEU A 658 19.82 22.46 20.38
CA LEU A 658 19.11 22.53 19.10
C LEU A 658 17.61 22.83 19.32
N LYS A 659 17.30 23.80 20.20
CA LYS A 659 15.93 24.03 20.71
C LYS A 659 15.45 25.48 20.75
N SER A 660 16.07 26.40 20.03
CA SER A 660 15.41 27.68 19.70
C SER A 660 14.87 27.56 18.28
N TRP A 661 13.56 27.29 18.17
CA TRP A 661 12.79 27.12 16.92
C TRP A 661 12.93 25.77 16.18
N GLN A 662 12.64 24.66 16.88
CA GLN A 662 12.25 23.37 16.26
C GLN A 662 10.87 23.42 15.55
N LEU A 663 10.37 24.59 15.15
CA LEU A 663 9.05 24.76 14.57
C LEU A 663 8.93 24.23 13.12
N PHE A 664 10.06 24.00 12.46
CA PHE A 664 10.14 23.78 11.01
C PHE A 664 10.78 22.44 10.57
N ARG A 665 10.98 21.48 11.47
CA ARG A 665 11.41 20.13 11.04
C ARG A 665 10.28 19.43 10.26
N SER A 666 10.54 19.13 8.98
CA SER A 666 9.89 18.17 8.05
C SER A 666 8.55 17.57 8.50
N PHE A 667 7.56 18.43 8.77
CA PHE A 667 6.26 18.01 9.33
C PHE A 667 5.40 17.26 8.30
N LEU A 668 5.70 17.46 7.01
CA LEU A 668 4.90 17.03 5.86
C LEU A 668 5.31 15.67 5.28
N THR A 669 6.46 15.12 5.67
CA THR A 669 6.97 13.86 5.13
C THR A 669 6.18 12.64 5.64
N ILE A 670 5.63 12.72 6.86
CA ILE A 670 4.99 11.60 7.57
C ILE A 670 3.54 11.37 7.07
N THR A 671 2.98 12.21 6.21
CA THR A 671 1.56 12.10 5.79
C THR A 671 1.34 11.32 4.49
N ASN A 672 2.41 11.00 3.74
CA ASN A 672 2.33 10.37 2.40
C ASN A 672 2.29 8.83 2.39
N PHE A 673 1.92 8.21 3.52
CA PHE A 673 1.73 6.76 3.58
C PHE A 673 0.56 6.30 2.73
N VAL A 674 0.64 5.09 2.20
CA VAL A 674 -0.49 4.56 1.41
C VAL A 674 -1.19 3.43 2.14
N CYS A 675 -2.52 3.57 2.23
CA CYS A 675 -3.41 2.54 2.72
C CYS A 675 -3.86 1.65 1.56
N TYR A 676 -3.82 0.34 1.77
CA TYR A 676 -4.48 -0.61 0.89
C TYR A 676 -6.00 -0.58 1.15
N ILE A 677 -6.79 -0.87 0.11
CA ILE A 677 -8.26 -0.94 0.13
C ILE A 677 -8.72 -2.36 -0.19
#